data_AF-A0A518BG26-F1
#
_entry.id   AF-A0A518BG26-F1
#
_cell.length_a   1.000
_cell.length_b   1.000
_cell.length_c   1.000
_cell.angle_alpha   90.00
_cell.angle_beta   90.00
_cell.angle_gamma   90.00
#
_symmetry.space_group_name_H-M   'P 1'
#
loop_
_entity.id
_entity.type
_entity.pdbx_description
1 polymer ?
#
loop_
_entity_poly.entity_id
_entity_poly.type
_entity_poly.pdbx_seq_one_letter_code
_entity_poly.pdbx_strand_id
1 'polypeptide(L)'
;MILRLRLLAVVLLSSAAQGQTLVADINSSTVTEEYSSDPVHLVESGGFVYFSGEDTVHGRELWRTDGTEAGTELVVDLRTGAASSNPEHMVVLADGRIAFAATTLAFTRDLWITDGTAAGTSMLVDLDPTVGDAPSRLTPLGDGLVYFGEAVGRSLWFSDGTPGGAVTLLADLPGGQNEVTSGTATGSGGANSWTMQQMPEVNGTLYFAINGGSPNWSLWRTDGTVSGTAMVTAQSGGGFSDNEVEYLTAFDDAVWFTAGDGLSAGTKLWRSDGTAAGTVPFLDAVGAPAIFEPKLLKVAGNKLYFSGLVAGAGPELCVTDGTVAGTHLVADLNPGPIGSGLYELGTFGDRLVFRGQSIGLGAEPWISDGTAVGTYVLGDIDPGASLPKHFMEFGGKVYFQASRADVGYELWSSDGTPDSAELVSDLEPGVADSFPQKTFASSLGLFFSADLTGLDRELWITDGTSAGTRLVSEINVPPASASSSPGNFGALGDRLYFSADDGSTGRELWASDGTAQGTQLVADIMAGPEGVDPSAIRALGDLVVFGADVPGFGHEPWVSDGTAAGTQMLADIAPGLGDSQYVPLGVVGDRLLFTADDQATGAELWSTDGTPAGTQLLSDINPGSAGSSPAALGQLGDLLLFAATDGSTGVEPWITDGTAAGTSLLVDLRSGPASSSPEFGLTVGDRVYFAAIDSNSGAGVELWVTDGTVAGTQLAVDVQPGSFSSHPHPLVAIADRIYFSARDALSQRQLFVTDGSAPGTVKLTRVESDRTDGPITDQAVSAGEGVFFVVEEVYSEKKLWLTDGTLVGTKPYVTDGVTMTVLSLDLLEKPGLGTRALITLDDGVSGVELWVVGEDLLAPVQLADLNPGIAPSLPSGATLAGDLVFFAADDGVNGRELHALPLPDTGNWKLELIGVGCGASAGVVPTIDASGSATVGDAFKVALSDLPVAAPTTLFLGSGPAFLPLGAGCAILVADPLAVASGTSDGAGTFSVDLVVPAMGALAGVEVPFQGFVFDPGGAVLGLGALTPALSILLGS
;
A
#
# COMPACT_ATOMS: atom_id res chain seq x y z
N MET A 1 -10.39 61.02 -29.44
CA MET A 1 -9.40 61.94 -28.83
C MET A 1 -8.32 61.05 -28.21
N ILE A 2 -7.38 60.54 -29.00
CA ILE A 2 -6.00 61.07 -29.19
C ILE A 2 -5.09 60.91 -27.93
N LEU A 3 -4.20 59.90 -28.04
CA LEU A 3 -2.77 59.84 -27.67
C LEU A 3 -2.25 59.42 -26.26
N ARG A 4 -1.55 58.25 -26.26
CA ARG A 4 -0.13 58.01 -25.85
C ARG A 4 0.27 58.11 -24.35
N LEU A 5 0.89 57.06 -23.77
CA LEU A 5 2.30 56.59 -23.96
C LEU A 5 2.71 55.48 -22.94
N ARG A 6 3.22 54.36 -23.47
CA ARG A 6 4.28 53.42 -23.00
C ARG A 6 5.04 53.64 -21.65
N LEU A 7 5.19 52.51 -20.92
CA LEU A 7 6.44 51.76 -20.56
C LEU A 7 6.73 51.51 -19.06
N LEU A 8 6.94 50.21 -18.75
CA LEU A 8 7.83 49.62 -17.74
C LEU A 8 7.54 49.78 -16.21
N ALA A 9 7.05 48.70 -15.61
CA ALA A 9 7.48 48.22 -14.29
C ALA A 9 7.26 46.70 -14.18
N VAL A 10 8.28 45.94 -14.59
CA VAL A 10 8.58 44.63 -14.01
C VAL A 10 9.14 44.90 -12.61
N VAL A 11 8.36 44.62 -11.57
CA VAL A 11 8.82 44.44 -10.18
C VAL A 11 7.88 43.43 -9.50
N LEU A 12 8.38 42.21 -9.35
CA LEU A 12 8.25 41.35 -8.17
C LEU A 12 6.88 41.34 -7.45
N LEU A 13 6.05 40.36 -7.82
CA LEU A 13 5.40 39.56 -6.79
C LEU A 13 6.39 38.45 -6.41
N SER A 14 7.21 38.79 -5.42
CA SER A 14 7.93 37.85 -4.60
C SER A 14 6.93 37.00 -3.82
N SER A 15 7.03 35.68 -3.98
CA SER A 15 7.18 34.72 -2.88
C SER A 15 6.70 35.17 -1.50
N ALA A 16 5.46 34.79 -1.15
CA ALA A 16 5.01 34.51 0.21
C ALA A 16 3.59 33.94 0.21
N ALA A 17 3.43 32.61 0.10
CA ALA A 17 2.49 31.80 0.91
C ALA A 17 2.48 30.28 0.57
N GLN A 18 3.58 29.69 0.10
CA GLN A 18 3.82 28.24 0.23
C GLN A 18 4.90 28.07 1.30
N GLY A 19 4.38 28.03 2.52
CA GLY A 19 5.05 28.43 3.74
C GLY A 19 6.06 27.42 4.23
N GLN A 20 7.17 27.98 4.80
CA GLN A 20 8.50 27.37 4.71
C GLN A 20 8.32 25.92 4.95
N THR A 21 8.53 25.29 3.82
CA THR A 21 8.08 23.97 3.61
C THR A 21 9.20 23.23 4.24
N LEU A 22 10.44 23.36 3.68
CA LEU A 22 11.68 22.67 4.11
C LEU A 22 11.52 22.32 5.56
N VAL A 23 11.37 21.01 5.88
CA VAL A 23 11.43 20.69 7.29
C VAL A 23 12.89 21.01 7.54
N ALA A 24 13.88 20.43 6.81
CA ALA A 24 15.21 21.02 6.86
C ALA A 24 16.30 20.46 5.91
N ASP A 25 17.59 20.49 6.26
CA ASP A 25 18.75 19.97 5.54
C ASP A 25 19.88 19.40 6.53
N ILE A 26 20.54 18.18 6.44
CA ILE A 26 21.54 17.58 7.41
C ILE A 26 22.97 17.58 6.87
N ASN A 27 23.25 17.32 5.60
CA ASN A 27 24.33 17.98 4.88
C ASN A 27 23.73 19.15 4.22
N SER A 28 23.63 20.13 5.06
CA SER A 28 23.77 21.44 4.55
C SER A 28 25.29 21.60 4.28
N SER A 29 25.86 20.89 3.28
CA SER A 29 27.27 21.01 2.90
C SER A 29 27.43 22.30 2.12
N THR A 30 28.37 23.14 2.55
CA THR A 30 28.60 24.42 1.88
C THR A 30 29.55 24.32 0.68
N VAL A 31 29.70 23.13 0.04
CA VAL A 31 30.76 22.86 -0.95
C VAL A 31 30.33 22.27 -2.30
N THR A 32 29.45 22.96 -3.02
CA THR A 32 29.36 23.08 -4.52
C THR A 32 29.40 21.87 -5.46
N GLU A 33 29.44 20.65 -4.97
CA GLU A 33 28.78 19.57 -5.68
C GLU A 33 27.55 19.22 -4.87
N GLU A 34 26.65 18.66 -5.63
CA GLU A 34 25.45 18.04 -5.18
C GLU A 34 25.87 16.85 -4.21
N TYR A 35 25.25 16.61 -2.99
CA TYR A 35 25.10 15.40 -2.09
C TYR A 35 23.68 15.27 -1.52
N SER A 36 23.16 14.15 -1.06
CA SER A 36 21.67 14.09 -0.88
C SER A 36 21.32 13.17 0.25
N SER A 37 20.06 12.95 0.57
CA SER A 37 19.48 12.19 1.66
C SER A 37 18.90 10.68 1.75
N ASP A 38 18.51 9.79 0.77
CA ASP A 38 17.85 8.40 0.56
C ASP A 38 16.26 8.21 0.25
N PRO A 39 15.27 7.89 1.15
CA PRO A 39 14.82 6.53 1.56
C PRO A 39 14.45 5.58 0.43
N VAL A 40 13.94 4.38 0.66
CA VAL A 40 13.10 3.40 -0.10
C VAL A 40 12.63 2.42 0.90
N HIS A 41 11.59 1.66 0.60
CA HIS A 41 10.88 0.89 1.57
C HIS A 41 10.71 1.74 3.00
N LEU A 42 9.02 3.10 3.90
CA LEU A 42 8.51 3.81 5.18
C LEU A 42 7.92 3.21 6.41
N VAL A 43 7.57 4.01 7.46
CA VAL A 43 6.82 3.45 8.62
C VAL A 43 6.35 4.25 9.88
N GLU A 44 5.36 3.84 10.68
CA GLU A 44 4.77 4.50 11.89
C GLU A 44 3.76 3.64 12.71
N SER A 45 3.70 3.85 14.04
CA SER A 45 2.56 3.65 14.98
C SER A 45 2.45 4.89 15.91
N GLY A 46 1.27 5.27 16.45
CA GLY A 46 1.06 6.44 17.32
C GLY A 46 1.10 7.92 16.80
N GLY A 47 2.17 8.44 16.15
CA GLY A 47 2.48 9.91 16.12
C GLY A 47 3.54 10.51 15.14
N PHE A 48 4.78 10.78 15.59
CA PHE A 48 5.94 10.97 14.65
C PHE A 48 6.17 9.63 13.76
N VAL A 49 7.12 9.44 12.79
CA VAL A 49 7.12 8.33 11.70
C VAL A 49 8.49 7.93 11.15
N TYR A 50 8.87 6.61 10.79
CA TYR A 50 9.88 5.53 10.05
C TYR A 50 11.09 5.48 8.72
N PHE A 51 12.25 6.29 8.37
CA PHE A 51 13.37 6.65 7.16
C PHE A 51 15.11 6.51 7.30
N SER A 52 15.29 6.60 5.84
CA SER A 52 16.34 6.50 4.73
C SER A 52 17.63 7.43 4.36
N GLY A 53 18.95 7.49 4.76
CA GLY A 53 19.97 8.51 4.22
C GLY A 53 21.45 8.88 4.73
N GLU A 54 22.46 9.26 3.82
CA GLU A 54 24.03 9.31 3.80
C GLU A 54 25.21 10.38 4.27
N ASP A 55 25.54 10.94 5.52
CA ASP A 55 26.62 11.90 6.12
C ASP A 55 28.05 12.34 5.48
N THR A 56 28.84 13.29 6.11
CA THR A 56 30.39 13.31 6.28
C THR A 56 30.66 12.68 7.65
N VAL A 57 29.66 12.74 8.52
CA VAL A 57 29.88 12.69 9.95
C VAL A 57 29.76 11.23 10.40
N HIS A 58 28.99 10.34 9.77
CA HIS A 58 28.56 9.05 10.35
C HIS A 58 28.56 7.85 9.37
N GLY A 59 27.36 7.19 9.16
CA GLY A 59 27.25 6.22 8.14
C GLY A 59 25.94 5.64 7.74
N ARG A 60 25.32 6.18 6.67
CA ARG A 60 23.89 6.12 6.20
C ARG A 60 23.04 5.52 7.23
N GLU A 61 22.23 6.38 7.80
CA GLU A 61 21.89 6.18 9.30
C GLU A 61 20.39 6.35 9.18
N LEU A 62 19.75 5.52 10.00
CA LEU A 62 18.35 5.59 10.19
C LEU A 62 17.93 7.09 10.73
N TRP A 63 17.01 7.81 11.45
CA TRP A 63 17.37 9.24 12.07
C TRP A 63 16.08 10.10 12.59
N ARG A 64 15.80 10.83 13.78
CA ARG A 64 14.59 11.78 14.31
C ARG A 64 13.54 12.76 13.40
N THR A 65 12.68 12.49 12.30
CA THR A 65 11.16 12.56 11.69
C THR A 65 9.60 12.68 12.28
N ASP A 66 8.59 13.53 12.77
CA ASP A 66 7.82 14.85 13.14
C ASP A 66 7.14 15.76 12.14
N GLY A 67 7.89 16.71 11.66
CA GLY A 67 7.43 17.74 10.77
C GLY A 67 8.10 19.09 10.90
N THR A 68 9.02 19.32 11.84
CA THR A 68 9.42 20.71 12.20
C THR A 68 10.92 21.00 12.39
N GLU A 69 11.74 21.69 11.55
CA GLU A 69 13.26 21.77 11.52
C GLU A 69 14.14 21.45 12.80
N ALA A 70 13.62 21.55 14.01
CA ALA A 70 14.23 21.25 15.30
C ALA A 70 14.18 19.76 15.77
N GLY A 71 13.26 18.98 15.27
CA GLY A 71 13.01 17.60 15.66
C GLY A 71 14.17 16.61 15.45
N THR A 72 15.23 16.90 14.67
CA THR A 72 16.20 15.89 14.03
C THR A 72 17.91 15.78 14.23
N GLU A 73 18.93 15.44 15.20
CA GLU A 73 19.58 14.66 16.48
C GLU A 73 20.11 13.19 16.52
N LEU A 74 21.38 13.03 16.95
CA LEU A 74 22.00 11.75 17.35
C LEU A 74 21.33 11.12 18.59
N VAL A 75 20.60 10.06 18.29
CA VAL A 75 20.20 8.98 19.16
C VAL A 75 21.45 8.32 19.83
N VAL A 76 22.53 7.86 19.15
CA VAL A 76 23.83 7.32 19.72
C VAL A 76 25.04 7.20 18.69
N ASP A 77 25.97 6.20 18.51
CA ASP A 77 27.02 6.27 17.45
C ASP A 77 27.50 4.85 16.82
N LEU A 78 26.75 4.16 15.87
CA LEU A 78 26.70 2.64 15.51
C LEU A 78 27.92 1.91 14.87
N ARG A 79 28.23 1.99 13.57
CA ARG A 79 29.67 2.07 13.27
C ARG A 79 30.03 3.55 13.47
N THR A 80 31.28 3.87 13.82
CA THR A 80 31.68 5.21 14.30
C THR A 80 32.56 6.02 13.34
N GLY A 81 32.20 7.29 13.13
CA GLY A 81 32.80 8.16 12.11
C GLY A 81 32.12 8.03 10.76
N ALA A 82 32.80 8.31 9.64
CA ALA A 82 32.24 8.86 8.40
C ALA A 82 32.02 7.88 7.16
N ALA A 83 31.46 6.63 7.25
CA ALA A 83 30.85 5.81 6.13
C ALA A 83 29.51 5.15 6.43
N SER A 84 28.85 4.56 5.46
CA SER A 84 27.87 3.45 5.32
C SER A 84 27.13 2.43 6.41
N SER A 85 27.32 1.10 6.93
CA SER A 85 26.66 -0.39 7.04
C SER A 85 26.30 -1.57 5.94
N ASN A 86 25.14 -2.32 5.75
CA ASN A 86 23.92 -2.46 4.82
C ASN A 86 22.28 -1.99 4.83
N PRO A 87 21.36 -1.30 5.63
CA PRO A 87 19.84 -1.19 5.40
C PRO A 87 18.55 -2.12 5.20
N GLU A 88 18.41 -3.35 4.68
CA GLU A 88 17.11 -3.79 4.02
C GLU A 88 16.16 -5.03 4.41
N HIS A 89 14.81 -4.80 4.50
CA HIS A 89 13.49 -5.55 4.29
C HIS A 89 12.34 -5.35 5.33
N MET A 90 11.56 -4.28 5.42
CA MET A 90 10.91 -4.00 6.69
C MET A 90 9.48 -3.49 6.68
N VAL A 91 8.68 -3.64 7.77
CA VAL A 91 7.16 -3.63 7.73
C VAL A 91 6.59 -3.31 9.23
N VAL A 92 5.34 -2.94 9.68
CA VAL A 92 4.70 -2.71 11.12
C VAL A 92 3.98 -3.81 12.05
N LEU A 93 4.47 -4.26 13.27
CA LEU A 93 3.94 -5.29 14.29
C LEU A 93 2.69 -4.62 14.91
N ALA A 94 2.22 -4.85 16.15
CA ALA A 94 1.16 -3.97 16.73
C ALA A 94 1.29 -3.17 18.06
N ASP A 95 1.58 -3.69 19.26
CA ASP A 95 1.43 -2.85 20.50
C ASP A 95 2.38 -1.60 20.62
N GLY A 96 3.26 -1.34 19.62
CA GLY A 96 4.20 -0.17 19.62
C GLY A 96 5.39 -0.17 18.63
N ARG A 97 6.66 -0.57 18.98
CA ARG A 97 7.88 -1.31 18.36
C ARG A 97 8.34 -1.28 16.90
N ILE A 98 9.46 -1.94 16.51
CA ILE A 98 10.19 -1.95 15.19
C ILE A 98 11.24 -3.08 14.82
N ALA A 99 11.16 -3.95 13.72
CA ALA A 99 12.13 -4.91 12.93
C ALA A 99 13.46 -4.68 11.88
N PHE A 100 14.82 -4.44 11.98
CA PHE A 100 15.88 -4.42 10.83
C PHE A 100 17.51 -4.69 10.86
N ALA A 101 18.08 -5.51 9.93
CA ALA A 101 19.46 -6.16 9.62
C ALA A 101 20.98 -5.76 9.44
N ALA A 102 21.77 -4.74 10.01
CA ALA A 102 22.92 -3.69 9.69
C ALA A 102 24.24 -3.44 8.61
N THR A 103 25.50 -3.98 8.03
CA THR A 103 26.57 -5.20 7.83
C THR A 103 27.76 -5.92 8.79
N THR A 104 28.92 -5.74 9.58
CA THR A 104 29.64 -4.98 10.74
C THR A 104 31.21 -5.19 10.79
N LEU A 105 32.05 -4.59 11.70
CA LEU A 105 33.56 -4.52 11.58
C LEU A 105 34.27 -5.87 11.44
N ALA A 106 33.64 -6.91 11.94
CA ALA A 106 34.17 -8.24 11.78
C ALA A 106 33.66 -8.91 10.49
N PHE A 107 32.58 -8.42 9.82
CA PHE A 107 32.13 -8.53 8.38
C PHE A 107 30.86 -9.37 7.92
N THR A 108 29.59 -9.08 8.25
CA THR A 108 28.47 -9.97 7.82
C THR A 108 27.02 -9.41 7.47
N ARG A 109 25.83 -10.04 7.75
CA ARG A 109 24.41 -9.44 7.76
C ARG A 109 23.92 -9.22 9.26
N ASP A 110 22.77 -9.63 10.04
CA ASP A 110 22.21 -10.17 11.50
C ASP A 110 20.76 -9.69 11.76
N LEU A 111 19.99 -10.07 12.82
CA LEU A 111 18.72 -9.62 13.42
C LEU A 111 18.88 -8.45 14.63
N TRP A 112 17.99 -7.41 15.07
CA TRP A 112 17.80 -5.95 15.82
C TRP A 112 16.56 -5.71 16.86
N ILE A 113 16.11 -4.47 17.36
CA ILE A 113 14.86 -3.88 18.17
C ILE A 113 15.30 -2.37 18.70
N THR A 114 14.52 -1.18 18.80
CA THR A 114 14.91 0.36 19.12
C THR A 114 14.06 1.71 19.42
N ASP A 115 13.33 1.96 20.57
CA ASP A 115 12.34 3.12 20.81
C ASP A 115 12.58 4.49 20.18
N GLY A 116 13.82 4.92 20.25
CA GLY A 116 14.27 6.18 19.70
C GLY A 116 15.22 7.10 20.47
N THR A 117 15.76 6.92 21.71
CA THR A 117 16.39 7.98 22.60
C THR A 117 17.98 7.93 22.89
N ALA A 118 18.64 8.07 24.10
CA ALA A 118 20.11 7.70 24.35
C ALA A 118 20.62 6.86 25.65
N ALA A 119 20.19 5.58 25.87
CA ALA A 119 20.50 4.47 26.83
C ALA A 119 19.88 3.00 26.57
N GLY A 120 19.49 2.51 25.35
CA GLY A 120 18.47 1.45 25.06
C GLY A 120 18.56 0.66 23.74
N THR A 121 19.39 0.93 22.70
CA THR A 121 19.71 0.10 21.48
C THR A 121 20.07 -1.35 21.73
N SER A 122 20.28 -2.35 20.82
CA SER A 122 20.63 -3.77 21.22
C SER A 122 20.47 -4.86 20.23
N MET A 123 21.16 -6.01 20.59
CA MET A 123 21.35 -7.49 20.29
C MET A 123 20.26 -8.46 20.71
N LEU A 124 19.91 -9.48 19.92
CA LEU A 124 18.88 -10.50 20.07
C LEU A 124 19.66 -11.74 20.10
N VAL A 125 20.64 -12.04 19.22
CA VAL A 125 21.30 -13.34 19.36
C VAL A 125 22.77 -13.62 18.78
N ASP A 126 23.47 -14.81 18.92
CA ASP A 126 24.88 -15.15 18.42
C ASP A 126 25.02 -16.32 17.29
N LEU A 127 24.43 -16.29 16.09
CA LEU A 127 24.40 -17.44 15.16
C LEU A 127 25.70 -17.71 14.40
N ASP A 128 26.65 -16.80 14.10
CA ASP A 128 28.11 -17.10 14.21
C ASP A 128 28.99 -15.87 14.39
N PRO A 129 30.00 -16.05 15.24
CA PRO A 129 31.27 -15.37 15.23
C PRO A 129 32.12 -15.12 13.94
N THR A 130 31.79 -15.57 12.71
CA THR A 130 32.79 -15.71 11.61
C THR A 130 32.38 -15.59 10.10
N VAL A 131 31.11 -15.80 9.66
CA VAL A 131 30.61 -15.50 8.26
C VAL A 131 29.18 -15.00 8.17
N GLY A 132 28.42 -15.05 9.28
CA GLY A 132 27.14 -14.41 9.32
C GLY A 132 26.07 -15.01 8.46
N ASP A 133 24.86 -14.48 8.43
CA ASP A 133 23.78 -15.41 8.14
C ASP A 133 23.06 -15.19 6.82
N ALA A 134 22.95 -13.93 6.39
CA ALA A 134 22.47 -13.54 5.05
C ALA A 134 20.94 -13.82 4.81
N PRO A 135 20.08 -12.85 5.12
CA PRO A 135 18.70 -13.06 5.49
C PRO A 135 17.68 -12.32 4.61
N SER A 136 16.41 -12.70 4.70
CA SER A 136 15.44 -12.14 3.76
C SER A 136 13.97 -12.36 4.07
N ARG A 137 13.07 -11.69 3.31
CA ARG A 137 11.59 -11.88 3.20
C ARG A 137 10.38 -11.04 3.74
N LEU A 138 10.41 -9.86 4.39
CA LEU A 138 9.61 -9.73 5.62
C LEU A 138 8.08 -9.13 5.67
N THR A 139 6.99 -9.61 6.43
CA THR A 139 5.46 -9.20 6.70
C THR A 139 4.49 -9.68 8.02
N PRO A 140 3.83 -8.99 9.17
CA PRO A 140 3.08 -9.10 10.75
C PRO A 140 3.37 -9.69 12.48
N LEU A 141 3.10 -10.82 13.46
CA LEU A 141 2.54 -12.43 13.88
C LEU A 141 1.85 -12.75 15.15
N GLY A 142 0.57 -12.33 15.29
CA GLY A 142 0.01 -12.12 16.58
C GLY A 142 1.13 -11.37 17.17
N ASP A 143 1.54 -11.79 18.33
CA ASP A 143 2.81 -11.37 18.82
C ASP A 143 3.89 -11.09 17.63
N GLY A 144 4.40 -11.84 16.55
CA GLY A 144 5.75 -11.76 15.73
C GLY A 144 6.15 -11.88 14.19
N LEU A 145 7.20 -12.66 13.80
CA LEU A 145 8.12 -12.64 12.57
C LEU A 145 9.12 -13.80 11.96
N VAL A 146 9.03 -14.42 10.69
CA VAL A 146 9.78 -15.42 9.69
C VAL A 146 10.67 -15.20 8.33
N TYR A 147 11.97 -15.51 8.07
CA TYR A 147 12.98 -14.81 7.18
C TYR A 147 13.10 -15.76 6.00
N PHE A 148 14.21 -15.63 5.31
CA PHE A 148 15.02 -16.74 4.90
C PHE A 148 16.46 -16.43 5.21
N GLY A 149 17.34 -17.37 4.95
CA GLY A 149 18.52 -17.51 5.75
C GLY A 149 19.51 -18.58 5.41
N GLU A 150 20.76 -18.19 5.29
CA GLU A 150 21.52 -18.74 4.22
C GLU A 150 22.85 -19.38 4.67
N ALA A 151 23.32 -19.22 5.91
CA ALA A 151 24.69 -19.59 6.25
C ALA A 151 24.96 -20.87 7.06
N VAL A 152 24.06 -21.40 7.91
CA VAL A 152 24.09 -22.85 8.28
C VAL A 152 22.94 -23.55 7.62
N GLY A 153 23.21 -23.91 6.38
CA GLY A 153 22.49 -25.01 5.78
C GLY A 153 21.03 -24.67 5.51
N ARG A 154 20.74 -23.43 5.10
CA ARG A 154 19.43 -23.00 4.59
C ARG A 154 18.32 -23.70 5.33
N SER A 155 18.13 -23.27 6.53
CA SER A 155 17.18 -23.78 7.49
C SER A 155 16.13 -22.68 7.60
N LEU A 156 14.80 -22.87 7.74
CA LEU A 156 13.84 -21.81 8.26
C LEU A 156 13.82 -21.83 9.81
N TRP A 157 13.28 -20.83 10.61
CA TRP A 157 13.65 -20.38 12.06
C TRP A 157 12.38 -19.88 13.00
N PHE A 158 12.01 -20.08 14.36
CA PHE A 158 11.01 -19.38 15.45
C PHE A 158 11.49 -18.30 16.66
N SER A 159 11.07 -17.06 17.24
CA SER A 159 11.50 -15.60 17.93
C SER A 159 10.25 -15.39 18.79
N ASP A 160 10.45 -14.69 19.90
CA ASP A 160 9.46 -13.69 20.19
C ASP A 160 9.85 -12.21 20.22
N GLY A 161 11.03 -11.80 20.67
CA GLY A 161 11.44 -10.40 20.68
C GLY A 161 12.10 -9.94 22.03
N THR A 162 12.76 -10.84 22.79
CA THR A 162 13.41 -10.70 24.16
C THR A 162 14.85 -11.40 24.22
N PRO A 163 15.79 -11.19 25.20
CA PRO A 163 17.09 -11.91 25.58
C PRO A 163 17.28 -13.39 25.80
N GLY A 164 16.81 -14.14 24.81
CA GLY A 164 16.74 -15.55 25.07
C GLY A 164 16.39 -16.51 23.93
N GLY A 165 15.95 -16.05 22.74
CA GLY A 165 14.95 -16.94 22.15
C GLY A 165 14.30 -16.84 20.79
N ALA A 166 14.80 -17.81 20.03
CA ALA A 166 14.45 -18.31 18.76
C ALA A 166 14.72 -19.88 18.79
N VAL A 167 13.89 -20.88 18.33
CA VAL A 167 13.91 -22.45 18.45
C VAL A 167 13.39 -22.98 17.12
N THR A 168 12.99 -24.26 16.93
CA THR A 168 13.43 -24.99 15.73
C THR A 168 12.37 -26.05 14.96
N LEU A 169 11.58 -26.15 13.74
CA LEU A 169 11.10 -25.50 12.31
C LEU A 169 11.54 -26.06 10.93
N LEU A 170 12.57 -25.64 10.19
CA LEU A 170 13.07 -26.55 9.14
C LEU A 170 14.57 -26.46 8.92
N ALA A 171 15.38 -27.12 9.77
CA ALA A 171 16.82 -27.19 9.57
C ALA A 171 17.24 -28.10 8.40
N ASP A 172 18.30 -27.69 7.67
CA ASP A 172 18.80 -28.39 6.48
C ASP A 172 17.72 -28.57 5.39
N LEU A 173 17.14 -27.47 4.86
CA LEU A 173 16.07 -27.48 3.83
C LEU A 173 16.37 -28.50 2.71
N PRO A 174 15.43 -29.40 2.35
CA PRO A 174 15.72 -30.49 1.42
C PRO A 174 16.10 -29.95 0.03
N GLY A 175 17.36 -30.11 -0.37
CA GLY A 175 17.84 -29.66 -1.69
C GLY A 175 19.36 -29.70 -1.89
N GLY A 176 20.10 -30.48 -1.10
CA GLY A 176 21.55 -30.39 -1.04
C GLY A 176 22.29 -30.83 -2.31
N GLN A 177 23.06 -29.90 -2.88
CA GLN A 177 24.46 -30.12 -3.31
C GLN A 177 25.26 -28.83 -3.04
N ASN A 178 26.16 -28.89 -2.04
CA ASN A 178 27.43 -28.17 -1.92
C ASN A 178 27.78 -27.05 -2.93
N GLU A 179 28.14 -25.86 -2.42
CA GLU A 179 29.38 -25.19 -2.83
C GLU A 179 30.10 -24.56 -1.63
N VAL A 180 30.95 -25.36 -0.98
CA VAL A 180 32.09 -24.83 -0.23
C VAL A 180 33.28 -24.69 -1.18
N THR A 181 33.86 -23.49 -1.20
CA THR A 181 35.20 -23.06 -1.68
C THR A 181 35.42 -22.64 -3.14
N SER A 182 35.57 -21.31 -3.25
CA SER A 182 36.60 -20.60 -4.02
C SER A 182 36.34 -20.24 -5.50
N GLY A 183 36.11 -18.95 -5.72
CA GLY A 183 36.93 -18.17 -6.66
C GLY A 183 36.55 -18.17 -8.16
N THR A 184 35.92 -17.07 -8.57
CA THR A 184 36.01 -16.47 -9.90
C THR A 184 35.52 -17.30 -11.09
N ALA A 185 34.26 -17.09 -11.50
CA ALA A 185 33.83 -17.34 -12.87
C ALA A 185 32.81 -16.30 -13.38
N THR A 186 33.34 -15.22 -13.93
CA THR A 186 32.65 -14.38 -14.90
C THR A 186 32.17 -15.21 -16.10
N GLY A 187 30.87 -15.27 -16.39
CA GLY A 187 30.41 -15.76 -17.69
C GLY A 187 28.94 -16.17 -17.75
N SER A 188 28.09 -15.17 -17.99
CA SER A 188 26.77 -15.26 -18.64
C SER A 188 26.35 -16.63 -19.22
N GLY A 189 25.33 -17.27 -18.64
CA GLY A 189 24.57 -18.29 -19.34
C GLY A 189 23.90 -19.34 -18.46
N GLY A 190 22.80 -18.96 -17.79
CA GLY A 190 21.90 -19.92 -17.13
C GLY A 190 22.21 -20.17 -15.66
N ALA A 191 22.18 -19.11 -14.84
CA ALA A 191 22.04 -19.28 -13.40
C ALA A 191 20.66 -19.90 -13.11
N ASN A 192 20.64 -21.07 -12.46
CA ASN A 192 19.45 -21.63 -11.86
C ASN A 192 19.04 -20.72 -10.70
N SER A 193 18.13 -19.78 -10.92
CA SER A 193 17.63 -18.89 -9.86
C SER A 193 16.65 -19.62 -8.95
N TRP A 194 16.93 -19.63 -7.65
CA TRP A 194 15.96 -19.99 -6.61
C TRP A 194 15.02 -18.80 -6.41
N THR A 195 13.75 -18.87 -6.84
CA THR A 195 12.76 -17.84 -6.45
C THR A 195 11.94 -18.32 -5.26
N MET A 196 12.47 -18.07 -4.06
CA MET A 196 11.67 -18.14 -2.83
C MET A 196 10.74 -16.93 -2.75
N GLN A 197 9.45 -17.23 -2.77
CA GLN A 197 8.43 -16.24 -3.04
C GLN A 197 7.97 -15.57 -1.76
N GLN A 198 7.08 -14.57 -1.90
CA GLN A 198 6.36 -14.05 -0.76
C GLN A 198 5.80 -15.22 0.02
N MET A 199 5.80 -15.03 1.32
CA MET A 199 5.17 -15.98 2.15
C MET A 199 3.77 -15.37 2.51
N PRO A 200 2.69 -16.07 2.18
CA PRO A 200 1.31 -15.57 2.28
C PRO A 200 0.51 -16.03 3.55
N GLU A 201 -0.29 -15.18 4.28
CA GLU A 201 -0.76 -15.43 5.70
C GLU A 201 -2.19 -15.65 6.06
N VAL A 202 -2.37 -16.64 6.96
CA VAL A 202 -3.62 -17.27 6.95
C VAL A 202 -4.00 -18.34 7.87
N ASN A 203 -5.07 -17.99 8.55
CA ASN A 203 -5.15 -18.29 9.93
C ASN A 203 -3.71 -18.45 10.46
N GLY A 204 -2.68 -17.65 10.16
CA GLY A 204 -1.32 -17.85 10.62
C GLY A 204 -0.29 -18.68 9.87
N THR A 205 -0.65 -19.29 8.74
CA THR A 205 0.25 -20.12 7.94
C THR A 205 1.12 -19.26 7.08
N LEU A 206 2.45 -19.34 7.04
CA LEU A 206 3.12 -19.05 5.77
C LEU A 206 2.99 -20.24 4.87
N TYR A 207 2.95 -19.91 3.61
CA TYR A 207 3.27 -20.87 2.59
C TYR A 207 4.58 -20.48 2.00
N PHE A 208 5.30 -21.49 1.60
CA PHE A 208 6.51 -21.29 0.85
C PHE A 208 6.69 -22.55 0.04
N ALA A 209 7.34 -22.37 -1.10
CA ALA A 209 7.80 -23.46 -1.91
C ALA A 209 9.28 -23.68 -1.66
N ILE A 210 9.66 -24.95 -1.53
CA ILE A 210 11.05 -25.38 -1.55
C ILE A 210 11.29 -26.19 -2.82
N ASN A 211 12.38 -25.87 -3.51
CA ASN A 211 12.93 -26.70 -4.57
C ASN A 211 14.01 -27.64 -3.99
N GLY A 212 13.80 -28.93 -4.12
CA GLY A 212 14.72 -29.98 -3.66
C GLY A 212 15.67 -30.52 -4.73
N GLY A 213 15.85 -29.79 -5.84
CA GLY A 213 16.61 -30.24 -7.00
C GLY A 213 15.77 -31.06 -7.97
N SER A 214 16.20 -31.08 -9.24
CA SER A 214 15.42 -31.65 -10.35
C SER A 214 15.02 -33.13 -10.12
N PRO A 215 13.72 -33.48 -10.12
CA PRO A 215 12.51 -32.65 -10.13
C PRO A 215 11.70 -32.82 -8.83
N ASN A 216 11.84 -31.88 -7.88
CA ASN A 216 11.15 -31.93 -6.59
C ASN A 216 10.88 -30.51 -6.04
N TRP A 217 10.02 -29.75 -6.72
CA TRP A 217 9.33 -28.65 -6.02
C TRP A 217 8.35 -29.23 -5.01
N SER A 218 8.16 -28.51 -3.91
CA SER A 218 7.31 -28.92 -2.80
C SER A 218 6.77 -27.67 -2.10
N LEU A 219 5.51 -27.70 -1.71
CA LEU A 219 4.89 -26.62 -0.93
C LEU A 219 4.95 -27.01 0.56
N TRP A 220 4.95 -26.04 1.47
CA TRP A 220 5.08 -26.22 2.93
C TRP A 220 4.16 -25.25 3.74
N ARG A 221 3.78 -25.57 5.02
CA ARG A 221 2.83 -24.87 5.97
C ARG A 221 3.18 -24.94 7.44
N THR A 222 2.45 -24.21 8.33
CA THR A 222 3.03 -23.77 9.59
C THR A 222 2.33 -22.72 10.51
N ASP A 223 2.20 -22.91 11.84
CA ASP A 223 1.70 -21.83 12.74
C ASP A 223 2.71 -21.32 13.74
N GLY A 224 3.60 -22.17 14.21
CA GLY A 224 4.51 -21.71 15.23
C GLY A 224 5.90 -22.21 15.23
N THR A 225 6.31 -23.41 15.66
CA THR A 225 6.13 -24.17 16.93
C THR A 225 6.86 -25.62 16.76
N VAL A 226 7.26 -26.62 17.72
CA VAL A 226 7.68 -28.23 17.90
C VAL A 226 6.86 -29.65 17.68
N SER A 227 5.53 -29.82 17.43
CA SER A 227 4.61 -30.79 16.70
C SER A 227 3.84 -30.59 15.26
N GLY A 228 4.23 -30.15 13.96
CA GLY A 228 4.10 -28.86 13.03
C GLY A 228 4.52 -28.23 11.59
N THR A 229 5.48 -28.66 10.73
CA THR A 229 5.98 -28.17 9.34
C THR A 229 6.06 -29.49 8.57
N ALA A 230 5.67 -29.46 7.31
CA ALA A 230 5.68 -30.62 6.48
C ALA A 230 5.45 -30.18 5.05
N MET A 231 6.06 -30.94 4.16
CA MET A 231 5.75 -30.94 2.75
C MET A 231 4.24 -31.23 2.57
N VAL A 232 3.43 -30.17 2.41
CA VAL A 232 2.07 -30.15 1.82
C VAL A 232 1.87 -31.37 0.95
N THR A 233 2.77 -31.41 -0.04
CA THR A 233 2.84 -32.34 -1.11
C THR A 233 4.16 -32.13 -1.85
N ALA A 234 4.64 -33.21 -2.43
CA ALA A 234 5.70 -33.22 -3.42
C ALA A 234 5.16 -33.85 -4.71
N GLN A 235 5.97 -33.74 -5.75
CA GLN A 235 5.69 -34.22 -7.11
C GLN A 235 5.32 -35.71 -7.23
N SER A 236 5.61 -36.58 -6.26
CA SER A 236 5.34 -38.03 -6.39
C SER A 236 4.08 -38.49 -5.66
N GLY A 237 3.11 -38.99 -6.43
CA GLY A 237 1.89 -39.64 -5.90
C GLY A 237 0.56 -38.94 -6.21
N GLY A 238 0.56 -37.96 -7.13
CA GLY A 238 -0.64 -37.20 -7.51
C GLY A 238 -0.50 -35.68 -7.43
N GLY A 239 0.72 -35.16 -7.18
CA GLY A 239 1.04 -33.73 -7.13
C GLY A 239 1.47 -33.14 -8.48
N PHE A 240 1.90 -31.88 -8.43
CA PHE A 240 2.40 -31.07 -9.56
C PHE A 240 3.79 -31.50 -10.06
N SER A 241 4.09 -31.27 -11.35
CA SER A 241 5.33 -31.70 -12.03
C SER A 241 6.35 -30.59 -12.29
N ASP A 242 7.52 -30.96 -12.83
CA ASP A 242 8.79 -30.29 -13.15
C ASP A 242 8.90 -28.74 -13.26
N ASN A 243 7.81 -28.01 -13.45
CA ASN A 243 7.79 -26.54 -13.47
C ASN A 243 7.78 -25.99 -12.03
N GLU A 244 8.35 -24.79 -11.87
CA GLU A 244 8.43 -24.05 -10.61
C GLU A 244 7.04 -23.81 -10.01
N VAL A 245 6.96 -23.92 -8.68
CA VAL A 245 5.79 -23.49 -7.91
C VAL A 245 5.92 -21.98 -7.78
N GLU A 246 5.13 -21.24 -8.54
CA GLU A 246 5.24 -19.78 -8.63
C GLU A 246 3.96 -19.06 -8.20
N TYR A 247 4.12 -17.80 -7.82
CA TYR A 247 3.12 -16.91 -7.26
C TYR A 247 2.28 -17.56 -6.15
N LEU A 248 2.94 -17.99 -5.07
CA LEU A 248 2.29 -18.23 -3.77
C LEU A 248 1.73 -16.91 -3.28
N THR A 249 0.41 -16.80 -3.37
CA THR A 249 -0.29 -15.52 -3.36
C THR A 249 -1.70 -15.91 -2.96
N ALA A 250 -1.75 -16.16 -1.66
CA ALA A 250 -2.73 -15.96 -0.62
C ALA A 250 -4.31 -16.24 -0.66
N PHE A 251 -5.09 -17.00 -1.47
CA PHE A 251 -6.61 -16.77 -1.54
C PHE A 251 -7.95 -17.69 -1.22
N ASP A 252 -9.09 -17.34 -0.55
CA ASP A 252 -10.39 -18.05 -0.04
C ASP A 252 -10.68 -19.06 1.23
N ASP A 253 -9.81 -19.53 2.16
CA ASP A 253 -9.40 -20.64 3.17
C ASP A 253 -8.51 -22.18 3.07
N ALA A 254 -7.60 -22.98 2.19
CA ALA A 254 -6.68 -23.10 0.76
C ALA A 254 -5.69 -22.11 -0.12
N VAL A 255 -4.36 -22.36 -0.26
CA VAL A 255 -3.23 -21.76 -1.07
C VAL A 255 -3.20 -21.88 -2.60
N TRP A 256 -2.55 -20.92 -3.25
CA TRP A 256 -2.60 -20.61 -4.66
C TRP A 256 -1.26 -20.28 -5.23
N PHE A 257 -1.02 -20.93 -6.35
CA PHE A 257 0.22 -20.84 -7.06
C PHE A 257 0.01 -21.42 -8.45
N THR A 258 1.00 -21.27 -9.28
CA THR A 258 1.10 -21.82 -10.61
C THR A 258 2.13 -22.93 -10.56
N ALA A 259 1.87 -24.05 -11.23
CA ALA A 259 2.78 -25.19 -11.31
C ALA A 259 2.38 -26.13 -12.45
N GLY A 260 3.25 -27.06 -12.88
CA GLY A 260 2.92 -28.05 -13.91
C GLY A 260 2.01 -29.17 -13.37
N ASP A 261 1.21 -29.82 -14.22
CA ASP A 261 0.36 -30.97 -13.83
C ASP A 261 0.93 -32.35 -14.18
N GLY A 262 2.05 -32.40 -14.91
CA GLY A 262 2.70 -33.62 -15.38
C GLY A 262 1.96 -34.36 -16.49
N LEU A 263 0.87 -33.78 -17.00
CA LEU A 263 -0.07 -34.41 -17.94
C LEU A 263 -0.31 -33.55 -19.18
N SER A 264 -0.17 -32.22 -19.06
CA SER A 264 -0.29 -31.24 -20.15
C SER A 264 0.95 -30.33 -20.23
N ALA A 265 1.09 -29.61 -21.34
CA ALA A 265 2.17 -28.64 -21.53
C ALA A 265 1.76 -27.28 -20.96
N GLY A 266 2.70 -26.62 -20.25
CA GLY A 266 2.49 -25.33 -19.60
C GLY A 266 2.22 -25.45 -18.09
N THR A 267 2.22 -24.33 -17.39
CA THR A 267 1.73 -24.27 -16.00
C THR A 267 0.21 -24.29 -16.00
N LYS A 268 -0.30 -24.93 -14.97
CA LYS A 268 -1.66 -24.78 -14.49
C LYS A 268 -1.60 -23.88 -13.30
N LEU A 269 -2.79 -23.44 -12.98
CA LEU A 269 -3.04 -22.79 -11.74
C LEU A 269 -3.35 -23.87 -10.70
N TRP A 270 -3.15 -23.63 -9.41
CA TRP A 270 -3.29 -24.65 -8.39
C TRP A 270 -3.96 -24.11 -7.15
N ARG A 271 -5.10 -24.72 -6.86
CA ARG A 271 -5.75 -24.77 -5.55
C ARG A 271 -4.90 -25.75 -4.74
N SER A 272 -4.43 -25.39 -3.54
CA SER A 272 -3.83 -26.33 -2.59
C SER A 272 -4.22 -25.97 -1.22
N ASP A 273 -4.20 -26.99 -0.38
CA ASP A 273 -5.07 -26.91 0.75
C ASP A 273 -4.30 -27.43 2.06
N GLY A 274 -3.32 -28.28 2.13
CA GLY A 274 -3.20 -29.18 3.33
C GLY A 274 -4.27 -30.05 4.12
N THR A 275 -4.99 -31.20 3.87
CA THR A 275 -5.67 -32.31 3.02
C THR A 275 -5.39 -32.99 1.56
N ALA A 276 -4.27 -33.70 1.19
CA ALA A 276 -3.37 -33.67 -0.09
C ALA A 276 -3.87 -34.39 -1.29
N ALA A 277 -5.00 -34.94 -1.02
CA ALA A 277 -6.09 -34.95 -1.92
C ALA A 277 -6.53 -33.58 -2.53
N GLY A 278 -5.94 -32.38 -2.29
CA GLY A 278 -6.40 -31.15 -2.96
C GLY A 278 -5.56 -29.87 -2.89
N THR A 279 -4.25 -30.05 -2.75
CA THR A 279 -3.39 -29.55 -3.84
C THR A 279 -3.90 -30.14 -5.16
N VAL A 280 -4.86 -29.47 -5.82
CA VAL A 280 -5.44 -29.89 -7.09
C VAL A 280 -5.23 -28.87 -8.20
N PRO A 281 -4.91 -29.36 -9.42
CA PRO A 281 -4.74 -28.53 -10.58
C PRO A 281 -6.06 -27.90 -10.91
N PHE A 282 -5.92 -26.65 -11.24
CA PHE A 282 -7.03 -25.77 -11.05
C PHE A 282 -8.00 -25.90 -12.23
N LEU A 283 -7.49 -25.53 -13.39
CA LEU A 283 -8.20 -25.21 -14.60
C LEU A 283 -8.70 -26.41 -15.42
N ASP A 284 -8.81 -27.59 -14.80
CA ASP A 284 -8.82 -28.89 -15.49
C ASP A 284 -10.07 -29.76 -15.36
N ALA A 285 -11.12 -29.26 -14.73
CA ALA A 285 -12.39 -29.97 -14.69
C ALA A 285 -13.22 -29.75 -15.99
N VAL A 286 -14.47 -30.21 -16.03
CA VAL A 286 -15.33 -30.09 -17.21
C VAL A 286 -16.15 -28.81 -17.15
N GLY A 287 -15.80 -27.79 -17.95
CA GLY A 287 -16.62 -26.59 -18.10
C GLY A 287 -15.93 -25.23 -17.95
N ALA A 288 -14.66 -25.16 -17.55
CA ALA A 288 -13.91 -23.91 -17.61
C ALA A 288 -13.45 -23.61 -19.04
N PRO A 289 -13.14 -22.33 -19.33
CA PRO A 289 -12.46 -21.92 -20.54
C PRO A 289 -10.99 -22.32 -20.55
N ALA A 290 -10.46 -22.40 -21.76
CA ALA A 290 -9.09 -22.78 -22.04
C ALA A 290 -8.13 -21.61 -21.78
N ILE A 291 -7.81 -21.40 -20.50
CA ILE A 291 -6.75 -20.50 -20.04
C ILE A 291 -5.56 -21.33 -19.61
N PHE A 292 -4.42 -21.01 -20.18
CA PHE A 292 -3.16 -21.70 -19.95
C PHE A 292 -2.14 -20.73 -19.33
N GLU A 293 -1.06 -21.25 -18.77
CA GLU A 293 0.08 -20.45 -18.31
C GLU A 293 -0.28 -19.21 -17.45
N PRO A 294 -1.07 -19.38 -16.38
CA PRO A 294 -1.28 -18.34 -15.38
C PRO A 294 0.07 -17.88 -14.77
N LYS A 295 0.24 -16.57 -14.56
CA LYS A 295 1.44 -15.96 -13.98
C LYS A 295 1.15 -14.62 -13.34
N LEU A 296 1.97 -14.20 -12.39
CA LEU A 296 1.82 -12.93 -11.67
C LEU A 296 0.53 -12.92 -10.87
N LEU A 297 0.40 -13.86 -9.93
CA LEU A 297 -0.64 -13.73 -8.93
C LEU A 297 -0.35 -12.46 -8.12
N LYS A 298 -1.29 -11.51 -8.00
CA LYS A 298 -1.23 -10.44 -6.99
C LYS A 298 -2.50 -10.23 -6.14
N VAL A 299 -2.27 -9.94 -4.80
CA VAL A 299 -3.87 -8.43 -2.29
C VAL A 299 -4.73 -7.12 -2.40
N ALA A 300 -5.55 -6.82 -3.48
CA ALA A 300 -8.29 -6.48 -4.35
C ALA A 300 -9.64 -6.99 -3.65
N GLY A 301 -10.11 -6.33 -2.59
CA GLY A 301 -11.53 -6.25 -2.25
C GLY A 301 -12.06 -7.57 -1.80
N ASN A 302 -12.52 -8.36 -2.77
CA ASN A 302 -12.07 -9.70 -2.95
C ASN A 302 -12.27 -10.28 -4.40
N LYS A 303 -11.35 -10.24 -5.47
CA LYS A 303 -10.95 -10.90 -6.85
C LYS A 303 -9.33 -11.03 -7.00
N LEU A 304 -8.51 -12.11 -7.33
CA LEU A 304 -6.98 -12.28 -7.58
C LEU A 304 -6.63 -12.66 -9.03
N TYR A 305 -5.63 -12.05 -9.64
CA TYR A 305 -5.37 -11.94 -11.06
C TYR A 305 -4.01 -12.42 -11.44
N PHE A 306 -3.85 -12.52 -12.74
CA PHE A 306 -2.69 -13.06 -13.37
C PHE A 306 -2.77 -12.77 -14.85
N SER A 307 -1.62 -12.78 -15.48
CA SER A 307 -1.49 -12.97 -16.91
C SER A 307 -1.84 -14.42 -17.25
N GLY A 308 -2.80 -14.66 -18.14
CA GLY A 308 -3.19 -15.99 -18.60
C GLY A 308 -3.26 -16.06 -20.12
N LEU A 309 -2.68 -17.10 -20.71
CA LEU A 309 -2.70 -17.36 -22.14
C LEU A 309 -4.08 -17.86 -22.58
N VAL A 310 -4.77 -17.07 -23.39
CA VAL A 310 -6.09 -17.40 -23.94
C VAL A 310 -6.04 -17.64 -25.44
N ALA A 311 -6.71 -18.71 -25.87
CA ALA A 311 -6.76 -19.11 -27.28
C ALA A 311 -7.43 -18.04 -28.17
N GLY A 312 -6.61 -17.33 -28.94
CA GLY A 312 -7.03 -16.27 -29.85
C GLY A 312 -6.78 -14.84 -29.36
N ALA A 313 -6.40 -14.68 -28.08
CA ALA A 313 -6.11 -13.39 -27.44
C ALA A 313 -4.69 -13.29 -26.83
N GLY A 314 -3.91 -14.37 -26.76
CA GLY A 314 -2.55 -14.29 -26.19
C GLY A 314 -2.52 -14.26 -24.64
N PRO A 315 -1.35 -14.01 -24.02
CA PRO A 315 -1.21 -13.78 -22.58
C PRO A 315 -1.74 -12.40 -22.19
N GLU A 316 -2.85 -12.41 -21.48
CA GLU A 316 -3.65 -11.23 -21.20
C GLU A 316 -4.08 -11.24 -19.74
N LEU A 317 -4.63 -10.12 -19.27
CA LEU A 317 -5.21 -10.15 -17.95
C LEU A 317 -6.33 -11.18 -17.87
N CYS A 318 -6.24 -11.93 -16.79
CA CYS A 318 -7.01 -13.11 -16.48
C CYS A 318 -7.50 -13.05 -15.02
N VAL A 319 -8.69 -13.64 -14.78
CA VAL A 319 -9.55 -13.44 -13.60
C VAL A 319 -9.26 -14.20 -12.29
N THR A 320 -9.95 -14.03 -11.09
CA THR A 320 -10.74 -15.04 -10.28
C THR A 320 -11.62 -14.63 -8.99
N ASP A 321 -12.80 -15.30 -8.57
CA ASP A 321 -13.74 -15.26 -7.31
C ASP A 321 -13.64 -16.20 -6.03
N GLY A 322 -13.24 -17.49 -6.13
CA GLY A 322 -14.00 -18.72 -5.70
C GLY A 322 -13.86 -20.10 -6.50
N THR A 323 -14.03 -20.27 -7.82
CA THR A 323 -15.20 -20.93 -8.36
C THR A 323 -15.01 -21.56 -9.80
N VAL A 324 -15.95 -22.39 -10.37
CA VAL A 324 -16.02 -23.04 -11.74
C VAL A 324 -16.43 -22.31 -13.02
N ALA A 325 -17.72 -22.00 -13.21
CA ALA A 325 -18.31 -21.54 -14.47
C ALA A 325 -17.46 -20.38 -15.05
N GLY A 326 -17.37 -19.33 -14.23
CA GLY A 326 -16.32 -18.35 -14.04
C GLY A 326 -14.94 -18.31 -14.57
N THR A 327 -14.39 -19.17 -15.46
CA THR A 327 -12.93 -19.06 -15.77
C THR A 327 -12.25 -18.31 -17.02
N HIS A 328 -12.33 -16.96 -17.21
CA HIS A 328 -12.21 -16.06 -18.45
C HIS A 328 -10.92 -15.22 -18.62
N LEU A 329 -10.67 -14.96 -19.90
CA LEU A 329 -9.96 -13.79 -20.39
C LEU A 329 -10.70 -12.54 -19.94
N VAL A 330 -10.04 -11.57 -19.30
CA VAL A 330 -10.64 -10.35 -18.72
C VAL A 330 -11.07 -9.47 -19.91
N ALA A 331 -10.17 -9.22 -20.87
CA ALA A 331 -10.32 -9.28 -22.35
C ALA A 331 -8.89 -9.20 -22.92
N ASP A 332 -8.88 -9.07 -24.22
CA ASP A 332 -7.78 -8.94 -25.15
C ASP A 332 -7.42 -7.45 -25.36
N LEU A 333 -6.34 -7.01 -24.72
CA LEU A 333 -5.86 -5.62 -24.67
C LEU A 333 -5.04 -5.24 -25.89
N ASN A 334 -4.49 -6.27 -26.53
CA ASN A 334 -3.82 -6.26 -27.80
C ASN A 334 -4.57 -7.15 -28.81
N PRO A 335 -5.70 -6.66 -29.37
CA PRO A 335 -6.64 -7.45 -30.14
C PRO A 335 -6.00 -8.50 -31.07
N GLY A 336 -6.18 -9.77 -30.72
CA GLY A 336 -5.58 -10.92 -31.39
C GLY A 336 -4.53 -11.62 -30.54
N PRO A 337 -3.61 -12.42 -31.11
CA PRO A 337 -2.75 -13.32 -30.33
C PRO A 337 -1.54 -12.64 -29.66
N ILE A 338 -1.49 -11.31 -29.63
CA ILE A 338 -0.36 -10.55 -29.07
C ILE A 338 -0.72 -10.26 -27.62
N GLY A 339 0.13 -10.67 -26.68
CA GLY A 339 -0.12 -10.41 -25.27
C GLY A 339 0.06 -8.94 -24.88
N SER A 340 -0.54 -8.57 -23.76
CA SER A 340 -0.48 -7.24 -23.17
C SER A 340 0.69 -7.00 -22.23
N GLY A 341 1.38 -8.05 -21.78
CA GLY A 341 2.55 -7.91 -20.92
C GLY A 341 2.24 -7.19 -19.61
N LEU A 342 1.55 -7.87 -18.69
CA LEU A 342 1.38 -7.44 -17.31
C LEU A 342 2.70 -7.41 -16.53
N TYR A 343 2.94 -6.35 -15.77
CA TYR A 343 4.08 -6.18 -14.88
C TYR A 343 3.76 -5.23 -13.74
N GLU A 344 4.46 -5.35 -12.61
CA GLU A 344 4.39 -4.41 -11.47
C GLU A 344 2.99 -4.29 -10.84
N LEU A 345 2.75 -5.20 -9.89
CA LEU A 345 1.49 -5.39 -9.17
C LEU A 345 1.70 -5.06 -7.66
N GLY A 346 0.69 -4.69 -6.89
CA GLY A 346 0.75 -3.89 -5.60
C GLY A 346 -0.67 -3.79 -5.00
N THR A 347 -1.13 -2.78 -4.22
CA THR A 347 -2.59 -2.37 -4.04
C THR A 347 -2.83 -1.09 -3.36
N PHE A 348 -4.11 -0.59 -3.29
CA PHE A 348 -4.84 0.55 -2.66
C PHE A 348 -5.92 0.14 -1.61
N GLY A 349 -6.23 -1.15 -1.38
CA GLY A 349 -7.61 -1.68 -1.23
C GLY A 349 -8.04 -2.39 -2.56
N ASP A 350 -9.31 -2.36 -3.12
CA ASP A 350 -10.19 -3.36 -3.90
C ASP A 350 -10.41 -3.94 -5.47
N ARG A 351 -9.99 -3.92 -6.81
CA ARG A 351 -9.43 -3.14 -8.03
C ARG A 351 -7.83 -3.52 -8.54
N LEU A 352 -7.06 -3.35 -9.74
CA LEU A 352 -5.48 -3.29 -10.06
C LEU A 352 -5.18 -1.94 -10.75
N VAL A 353 -3.87 -1.60 -10.97
CA VAL A 353 -2.99 -0.88 -11.95
C VAL A 353 -1.95 -1.89 -12.38
N PHE A 354 -1.20 -1.67 -13.40
CA PHE A 354 0.02 -2.42 -13.64
C PHE A 354 0.70 -1.69 -14.76
N ARG A 355 1.95 -1.99 -15.01
CA ARG A 355 2.48 -1.74 -16.32
C ARG A 355 2.01 -2.79 -17.28
N GLY A 356 1.23 -2.39 -18.27
CA GLY A 356 0.77 -3.22 -19.37
C GLY A 356 0.98 -2.50 -20.69
N GLN A 357 0.75 -3.18 -21.79
CA GLN A 357 1.11 -2.70 -23.13
C GLN A 357 -0.05 -2.80 -24.11
N SER A 358 -0.38 -1.72 -24.83
CA SER A 358 -1.19 -1.82 -26.06
C SER A 358 -0.49 -1.30 -27.33
N ILE A 359 -1.01 -1.79 -28.45
CA ILE A 359 -0.85 -1.22 -29.77
C ILE A 359 -1.53 0.16 -29.81
N GLY A 360 -0.72 1.19 -29.57
CA GLY A 360 -1.11 2.58 -29.80
C GLY A 360 -0.51 3.54 -28.79
N LEU A 361 -0.41 3.11 -27.53
CA LEU A 361 0.03 3.94 -26.41
C LEU A 361 1.34 3.42 -25.79
N GLY A 362 1.66 2.12 -25.94
CA GLY A 362 2.91 1.57 -25.43
C GLY A 362 2.78 0.91 -24.07
N ALA A 363 3.90 0.73 -23.38
CA ALA A 363 3.97 0.21 -22.02
C ALA A 363 3.68 1.34 -21.04
N GLU A 364 2.40 1.66 -21.07
CA GLU A 364 1.75 2.61 -20.23
C GLU A 364 1.23 1.88 -19.01
N PRO A 365 0.45 2.57 -18.19
CA PRO A 365 -0.19 1.86 -17.11
C PRO A 365 -1.46 1.08 -17.53
N TRP A 366 -1.98 0.10 -16.76
CA TRP A 366 -3.35 -0.53 -16.88
C TRP A 366 -3.99 -1.02 -15.55
N ILE A 367 -5.05 -0.36 -15.06
CA ILE A 367 -5.73 -0.55 -13.74
C ILE A 367 -6.88 -1.53 -14.05
N SER A 368 -7.72 -2.07 -13.11
CA SER A 368 -9.14 -2.51 -13.32
C SER A 368 -9.86 -3.03 -12.06
N ASP A 369 -11.14 -2.84 -11.72
CA ASP A 369 -11.81 -3.87 -10.87
C ASP A 369 -11.78 -5.45 -11.17
N GLY A 370 -12.05 -6.41 -12.18
CA GLY A 370 -12.93 -7.11 -13.32
C GLY A 370 -13.85 -6.93 -14.66
N THR A 371 -14.90 -6.15 -14.87
CA THR A 371 -16.05 -6.33 -15.75
C THR A 371 -15.92 -5.64 -16.99
N ALA A 372 -16.61 -6.13 -17.98
CA ALA A 372 -16.32 -5.60 -19.24
C ALA A 372 -16.65 -4.04 -19.23
N VAL A 373 -17.78 -3.42 -18.80
CA VAL A 373 -17.60 -1.97 -18.43
C VAL A 373 -16.90 -1.86 -17.12
N GLY A 374 -15.69 -1.40 -17.33
CA GLY A 374 -14.65 -1.97 -16.55
C GLY A 374 -13.32 -2.25 -17.32
N THR A 375 -13.10 -1.81 -18.57
CA THR A 375 -11.70 -1.41 -18.86
C THR A 375 -11.34 -0.19 -19.72
N TYR A 376 -10.36 0.80 -19.36
CA TYR A 376 -9.45 2.05 -19.82
C TYR A 376 -7.78 2.15 -19.42
N VAL A 377 -6.59 2.71 -20.04
CA VAL A 377 -5.06 3.31 -19.79
C VAL A 377 -4.78 4.69 -19.08
N LEU A 378 -4.15 4.86 -17.91
CA LEU A 378 -4.59 5.91 -16.91
C LEU A 378 -4.41 7.30 -17.39
N GLY A 379 -3.61 7.39 -18.46
CA GLY A 379 -3.51 8.27 -19.60
C GLY A 379 -2.42 7.68 -20.50
N ASP A 380 -1.90 8.49 -21.40
CA ASP A 380 -0.73 8.19 -22.24
C ASP A 380 0.35 9.22 -21.91
N ILE A 381 1.38 8.86 -21.10
CA ILE A 381 2.34 9.86 -20.58
C ILE A 381 3.31 10.30 -21.64
N ASP A 382 3.98 9.29 -22.17
CA ASP A 382 5.03 9.47 -23.13
C ASP A 382 4.62 8.69 -24.36
N PRO A 383 4.37 9.39 -25.48
CA PRO A 383 3.96 8.75 -26.72
C PRO A 383 4.92 7.63 -27.16
N GLY A 384 4.62 6.39 -26.75
CA GLY A 384 5.44 5.22 -27.03
C GLY A 384 5.70 4.27 -25.85
N ALA A 385 5.88 4.77 -24.63
CA ALA A 385 5.91 4.04 -23.35
C ALA A 385 6.50 4.90 -22.21
N SER A 386 5.87 4.84 -21.04
CA SER A 386 6.30 5.49 -19.81
C SER A 386 6.97 4.54 -18.82
N LEU A 387 6.69 3.24 -18.87
CA LEU A 387 7.33 2.20 -18.05
C LEU A 387 7.07 2.28 -16.53
N PRO A 388 5.80 2.25 -16.08
CA PRO A 388 5.40 2.26 -14.67
C PRO A 388 6.19 1.30 -13.76
N LYS A 389 6.52 1.70 -12.51
CA LYS A 389 7.08 0.82 -11.44
C LYS A 389 6.68 1.22 -9.99
N HIS A 390 6.69 0.25 -9.05
CA HIS A 390 6.54 0.38 -7.57
C HIS A 390 5.20 0.87 -6.95
N PHE A 391 4.42 0.04 -6.22
CA PHE A 391 2.96 0.26 -5.96
C PHE A 391 2.39 -0.13 -4.51
N MET A 392 1.86 0.77 -3.61
CA MET A 392 1.68 0.71 -2.07
C MET A 392 0.58 1.31 -0.97
N GLU A 393 0.26 2.56 -0.35
CA GLU A 393 -0.80 3.80 -0.41
C GLU A 393 -0.47 5.03 0.46
N PHE A 394 -1.19 6.22 0.40
CA PHE A 394 -1.51 6.99 1.66
C PHE A 394 -2.72 7.94 2.26
N GLY A 395 -3.78 8.43 1.58
CA GLY A 395 -4.31 9.78 1.76
C GLY A 395 -5.45 10.58 0.91
N GLY A 396 -6.56 10.08 0.33
CA GLY A 396 -7.04 10.25 -1.10
C GLY A 396 -7.52 8.91 -1.94
N LYS A 397 -6.94 8.12 -2.94
CA LYS A 397 -5.68 8.03 -3.81
C LYS A 397 -4.48 6.77 -3.78
N VAL A 398 -3.49 6.40 -4.72
CA VAL A 398 -2.06 5.63 -4.87
C VAL A 398 -0.44 6.21 -4.94
N TYR A 399 0.74 5.51 -4.85
CA TYR A 399 2.19 5.72 -5.30
C TYR A 399 3.00 4.92 -6.41
N PHE A 400 3.58 5.42 -7.55
CA PHE A 400 4.57 4.77 -8.57
C PHE A 400 5.49 5.57 -9.58
N GLN A 401 6.64 5.05 -9.98
CA GLN A 401 7.59 5.50 -11.06
C GLN A 401 6.96 5.51 -12.47
N ALA A 402 7.32 6.43 -13.37
CA ALA A 402 7.58 6.23 -14.83
C ALA A 402 8.06 7.49 -15.61
N SER A 403 8.49 7.35 -16.85
CA SER A 403 9.12 8.43 -17.63
C SER A 403 8.24 9.24 -18.58
N ARG A 404 8.55 10.53 -18.77
CA ARG A 404 8.14 11.34 -19.95
C ARG A 404 9.36 11.97 -20.63
N ALA A 405 9.36 12.06 -21.96
CA ALA A 405 10.54 12.37 -22.76
C ALA A 405 11.12 13.79 -22.58
N ASP A 406 10.33 14.74 -22.09
CA ASP A 406 10.84 16.08 -21.82
C ASP A 406 11.63 16.15 -20.51
N VAL A 407 11.57 15.05 -19.74
CA VAL A 407 11.69 15.18 -18.31
C VAL A 407 12.04 13.92 -17.46
N GLY A 408 12.55 12.86 -18.08
CA GLY A 408 13.06 11.68 -17.36
C GLY A 408 11.99 10.73 -16.82
N TYR A 409 12.45 9.59 -16.26
CA TYR A 409 11.70 8.79 -15.30
C TYR A 409 11.27 9.71 -14.22
N GLU A 410 10.02 10.17 -14.19
CA GLU A 410 9.49 10.71 -12.95
C GLU A 410 8.34 9.95 -12.18
N LEU A 411 7.62 10.31 -11.09
CA LEU A 411 6.56 9.43 -10.48
C LEU A 411 5.16 10.10 -10.39
N TRP A 412 4.23 9.75 -11.24
CA TRP A 412 3.27 10.81 -11.60
C TRP A 412 2.13 10.79 -10.60
N SER A 413 1.51 11.78 -9.84
CA SER A 413 0.26 12.01 -8.94
C SER A 413 -1.44 11.73 -8.85
N SER A 414 -2.29 10.67 -9.07
CA SER A 414 -3.56 10.59 -9.86
C SER A 414 -4.95 10.00 -9.43
N ASP A 415 -5.81 10.49 -8.54
CA ASP A 415 -7.18 9.98 -8.15
C ASP A 415 -7.76 8.60 -8.58
N GLY A 416 -7.82 8.37 -9.87
CA GLY A 416 -7.50 7.25 -10.72
C GLY A 416 -8.20 7.49 -12.06
N THR A 417 -8.91 8.59 -12.31
CA THR A 417 -10.10 8.87 -13.18
C THR A 417 -10.02 9.09 -14.71
N PRO A 418 -11.14 9.43 -15.47
CA PRO A 418 -11.28 9.67 -16.94
C PRO A 418 -10.20 10.31 -17.77
N ASP A 419 -9.12 9.55 -17.78
CA ASP A 419 -7.76 9.93 -18.02
C ASP A 419 -7.42 10.84 -16.78
N SER A 420 -6.44 10.39 -15.97
CA SER A 420 -6.10 10.78 -14.56
C SER A 420 -5.19 11.99 -14.15
N ALA A 421 -4.09 12.38 -14.78
CA ALA A 421 -2.91 12.78 -14.06
C ALA A 421 -2.42 14.32 -14.20
N GLU A 422 -1.31 15.00 -13.68
CA GLU A 422 -0.51 16.32 -13.69
C GLU A 422 0.62 16.26 -12.53
N LEU A 423 1.62 17.18 -12.26
CA LEU A 423 3.00 17.14 -11.51
C LEU A 423 3.43 17.56 -10.08
N VAL A 424 3.98 16.57 -9.31
CA VAL A 424 4.74 16.43 -8.05
C VAL A 424 6.16 17.01 -7.97
N SER A 425 6.62 17.91 -8.86
CA SER A 425 7.97 18.53 -8.98
C SER A 425 9.00 17.84 -9.87
N ASP A 426 9.90 18.47 -10.62
CA ASP A 426 11.19 17.95 -11.09
C ASP A 426 12.08 17.68 -9.95
N LEU A 427 12.38 16.41 -9.84
CA LEU A 427 13.51 15.97 -9.13
C LEU A 427 14.72 16.52 -9.82
N GLU A 428 14.76 16.26 -11.10
CA GLU A 428 15.96 16.43 -11.84
C GLU A 428 15.76 17.38 -13.03
N PRO A 429 15.71 18.70 -12.78
CA PRO A 429 15.20 19.71 -13.70
C PRO A 429 15.58 19.48 -15.17
N GLY A 430 14.62 19.03 -15.97
CA GLY A 430 14.81 18.60 -17.34
C GLY A 430 14.84 17.08 -17.44
N VAL A 431 15.60 16.54 -18.39
CA VAL A 431 15.53 15.12 -18.80
C VAL A 431 16.29 14.15 -17.90
N ALA A 432 16.79 14.59 -16.74
CA ALA A 432 17.51 13.67 -15.88
C ALA A 432 16.49 12.75 -15.18
N ASP A 433 16.98 11.58 -14.78
CA ASP A 433 16.20 10.58 -14.06
C ASP A 433 16.72 10.57 -12.63
N SER A 434 15.84 10.44 -11.66
CA SER A 434 16.25 10.14 -10.29
C SER A 434 16.22 8.59 -10.01
N PHE A 435 15.24 7.82 -10.47
CA PHE A 435 14.78 6.41 -10.13
C PHE A 435 14.27 6.00 -8.74
N PRO A 436 12.96 5.76 -8.47
CA PRO A 436 12.33 5.39 -7.22
C PRO A 436 11.97 3.94 -7.16
N GLN A 437 11.54 3.47 -5.99
CA GLN A 437 11.27 2.06 -5.81
C GLN A 437 10.49 1.74 -4.54
N LYS A 438 10.02 0.50 -4.27
CA LYS A 438 10.01 -0.13 -2.91
C LYS A 438 9.32 0.66 -1.72
N THR A 439 8.33 0.13 -0.97
CA THR A 439 7.18 1.02 -0.56
C THR A 439 6.36 0.85 0.81
N PHE A 440 5.93 1.90 1.63
CA PHE A 440 5.07 1.72 2.89
C PHE A 440 4.16 2.82 3.59
N ALA A 441 3.13 2.38 4.41
CA ALA A 441 1.94 2.90 5.24
C ALA A 441 1.75 3.16 6.82
N SER A 442 1.47 4.40 7.31
CA SER A 442 1.94 4.88 8.65
C SER A 442 1.88 6.37 9.14
N SER A 443 1.18 6.89 10.13
CA SER A 443 1.66 8.19 10.75
C SER A 443 1.91 9.42 9.78
N LEU A 444 2.76 10.40 9.97
CA LEU A 444 3.05 11.50 9.01
C LEU A 444 3.07 11.45 7.39
N GLY A 445 3.26 10.42 6.46
CA GLY A 445 3.08 10.37 4.89
C GLY A 445 3.97 9.67 3.72
N LEU A 446 4.21 10.11 2.45
CA LEU A 446 4.81 9.24 1.32
C LEU A 446 6.27 8.50 1.22
N PHE A 447 7.49 8.83 1.73
CA PHE A 447 8.95 8.33 1.57
C PHE A 447 9.59 7.02 0.74
N PHE A 448 10.84 7.04 0.11
CA PHE A 448 11.34 6.44 -1.23
C PHE A 448 12.71 6.88 -1.92
N SER A 449 13.28 6.22 -2.98
CA SER A 449 14.78 6.29 -3.31
C SER A 449 15.17 6.69 -4.65
N ALA A 450 16.14 7.57 -4.84
CA ALA A 450 16.72 7.82 -6.14
C ALA A 450 17.73 8.91 -6.10
N ASP A 451 18.41 9.03 -7.20
CA ASP A 451 19.45 9.95 -7.50
C ASP A 451 18.92 11.41 -7.40
N LEU A 452 19.64 12.35 -6.78
CA LEU A 452 19.97 13.54 -7.56
C LEU A 452 21.35 13.29 -8.16
N THR A 453 21.59 13.86 -9.31
CA THR A 453 22.83 14.14 -9.97
C THR A 453 23.80 14.72 -8.98
N GLY A 454 25.00 14.14 -8.91
CA GLY A 454 26.12 14.52 -8.02
C GLY A 454 25.84 14.22 -6.56
N LEU A 455 24.65 14.65 -6.17
CA LEU A 455 24.09 14.52 -4.87
C LEU A 455 23.85 13.01 -4.53
N ASP A 456 23.85 12.14 -5.55
CA ASP A 456 23.70 10.68 -5.54
C ASP A 456 22.31 10.24 -5.09
N ARG A 457 22.08 8.91 -5.05
CA ARG A 457 20.75 8.36 -4.75
C ARG A 457 20.31 8.88 -3.40
N GLU A 458 19.41 9.90 -3.30
CA GLU A 458 18.90 10.52 -2.08
C GLU A 458 17.40 10.95 -1.64
N LEU A 459 16.99 11.63 -0.52
CA LEU A 459 15.70 11.39 0.28
C LEU A 459 14.75 12.56 0.59
N TRP A 460 13.46 12.36 0.32
CA TRP A 460 12.18 13.11 0.30
C TRP A 460 10.99 12.94 1.28
N ILE A 461 10.31 14.01 1.61
CA ILE A 461 8.98 14.13 2.11
C ILE A 461 8.30 14.97 0.95
N THR A 462 6.99 14.87 0.82
CA THR A 462 5.96 15.62 0.11
C THR A 462 4.80 15.70 1.20
N ASP A 463 3.76 16.52 1.16
CA ASP A 463 2.42 16.07 1.62
C ASP A 463 1.33 15.79 0.61
N GLY A 464 1.44 16.60 -0.40
CA GLY A 464 1.03 16.49 -1.76
C GLY A 464 1.18 17.80 -2.50
N THR A 465 1.41 18.93 -1.77
CA THR A 465 1.43 20.33 -2.22
C THR A 465 2.74 20.90 -2.72
N SER A 466 2.65 21.87 -3.65
CA SER A 466 3.46 23.03 -4.19
C SER A 466 4.12 23.90 -3.11
N ALA A 467 3.99 23.47 -1.85
CA ALA A 467 4.91 23.79 -0.80
C ALA A 467 5.96 22.64 -0.55
N GLY A 468 5.55 21.37 -0.40
CA GLY A 468 6.44 20.24 -0.19
C GLY A 468 6.02 18.97 -0.91
N THR A 469 6.64 18.56 -2.05
CA THR A 469 8.07 18.30 -2.35
C THR A 469 9.17 19.41 -1.98
N ARG A 470 11.33 19.28 -0.27
CA ARG A 470 12.44 20.07 0.42
C ARG A 470 13.29 19.06 1.22
N LEU A 471 14.54 19.13 1.63
CA LEU A 471 15.23 18.24 2.58
C LEU A 471 14.40 17.95 3.91
N VAL A 472 14.57 16.76 4.54
CA VAL A 472 14.72 16.66 6.01
C VAL A 472 16.05 17.29 6.12
N SER A 473 16.96 16.67 5.37
CA SER A 473 18.23 16.59 5.91
C SER A 473 19.06 15.86 4.88
N GLU A 474 19.92 16.54 4.11
CA GLU A 474 20.94 16.05 3.12
C GLU A 474 21.81 15.07 3.83
N ILE A 475 22.35 14.11 3.11
CA ILE A 475 23.08 13.05 3.76
C ILE A 475 24.50 12.79 3.14
N ASN A 476 24.92 12.67 1.86
CA ASN A 476 26.43 12.66 1.53
C ASN A 476 27.41 13.86 1.87
N VAL A 477 27.52 14.40 3.11
CA VAL A 477 28.49 15.48 3.42
C VAL A 477 29.93 15.04 2.99
N PRO A 478 30.71 15.83 2.22
CA PRO A 478 31.80 15.21 1.46
C PRO A 478 33.09 15.04 2.25
N PRO A 479 33.71 13.85 2.12
CA PRO A 479 34.20 13.47 0.79
C PRO A 479 33.68 12.13 0.28
N ALA A 480 32.66 11.58 0.93
CA ALA A 480 32.01 10.40 0.41
C ALA A 480 31.05 10.83 -0.71
N SER A 481 31.18 10.10 -1.80
CA SER A 481 30.49 10.30 -3.07
C SER A 481 29.95 8.94 -3.51
N ALA A 482 29.29 8.28 -2.57
CA ALA A 482 28.46 7.14 -2.85
C ALA A 482 27.01 7.59 -3.04
N SER A 483 26.26 6.68 -3.66
CA SER A 483 24.83 6.54 -3.53
C SER A 483 24.62 5.55 -2.45
N SER A 484 23.49 5.68 -1.80
CA SER A 484 23.38 4.92 -0.62
C SER A 484 22.56 3.58 -0.69
N SER A 485 21.76 3.30 -1.75
CA SER A 485 20.84 2.12 -1.90
C SER A 485 19.73 1.82 -0.81
N PRO A 486 18.62 2.58 -0.74
CA PRO A 486 17.84 2.82 0.51
C PRO A 486 16.66 2.01 1.10
N GLY A 487 16.54 0.69 1.21
CA GLY A 487 15.39 0.17 2.07
C GLY A 487 15.09 0.76 3.50
N ASN A 488 14.82 -0.09 4.48
CA ASN A 488 13.48 -0.64 4.61
C ASN A 488 12.42 -0.11 5.68
N PHE A 489 11.30 -0.81 5.98
CA PHE A 489 10.05 -0.25 6.56
C PHE A 489 9.27 -0.63 7.85
N GLY A 490 9.72 -0.31 9.07
CA GLY A 490 8.78 -0.37 10.24
C GLY A 490 8.52 0.64 11.38
N ALA A 491 7.54 0.35 12.26
CA ALA A 491 6.95 1.40 13.11
C ALA A 491 6.47 1.38 14.59
N LEU A 492 6.66 2.52 15.31
CA LEU A 492 6.36 2.89 16.73
C LEU A 492 5.86 4.29 17.06
N GLY A 493 4.82 4.23 17.88
CA GLY A 493 4.44 5.14 18.96
C GLY A 493 4.87 6.54 18.63
N ASP A 494 6.14 6.88 18.96
CA ASP A 494 6.76 8.17 18.57
C ASP A 494 7.24 8.25 17.04
N ARG A 495 8.39 7.71 16.52
CA ARG A 495 9.37 8.19 15.44
C ARG A 495 9.53 7.62 13.91
N LEU A 496 10.65 7.66 13.00
CA LEU A 496 11.32 7.11 11.60
C LEU A 496 12.54 5.98 11.56
N TYR A 497 12.41 4.69 11.10
CA TYR A 497 13.26 3.43 11.10
C TYR A 497 13.33 2.68 9.65
N PHE A 498 14.51 2.22 9.07
CA PHE A 498 15.06 2.04 7.63
C PHE A 498 16.58 1.97 7.06
N SER A 499 16.78 1.62 5.78
CA SER A 499 17.88 1.92 4.78
C SER A 499 19.13 2.80 4.87
N ALA A 500 19.99 2.98 5.88
CA ALA A 500 21.18 3.89 5.91
C ALA A 500 22.67 3.36 5.24
N ASP A 501 23.96 3.67 4.68
CA ASP A 501 25.00 4.35 3.60
C ASP A 501 26.13 5.58 3.42
N ASP A 502 26.87 6.23 4.42
CA ASP A 502 27.82 7.45 4.10
C ASP A 502 29.44 7.59 4.01
N GLY A 503 30.36 6.69 3.48
CA GLY A 503 31.89 7.01 3.48
C GLY A 503 33.29 6.49 4.18
N SER A 504 33.91 5.98 5.35
CA SER A 504 33.94 5.44 6.84
C SER A 504 33.19 4.21 7.67
N THR A 505 31.89 4.13 8.13
CA THR A 505 30.95 3.19 8.89
C THR A 505 29.84 2.39 8.07
N GLY A 506 30.08 1.97 6.75
CA GLY A 506 29.57 1.34 5.38
C GLY A 506 28.32 0.46 4.64
N ARG A 507 26.88 0.51 4.40
CA ARG A 507 25.38 1.00 4.85
C ARG A 507 24.47 0.87 6.32
N GLU A 508 24.07 1.69 7.43
CA GLU A 508 23.62 1.44 8.96
C GLU A 508 22.23 1.94 9.61
N LEU A 509 21.91 1.55 10.89
CA LEU A 509 20.78 2.04 11.82
C LEU A 509 20.94 3.43 12.56
N TRP A 510 19.98 4.40 12.58
CA TRP A 510 19.91 5.70 13.34
C TRP A 510 18.35 6.13 13.54
N ALA A 511 17.62 7.14 14.15
CA ALA A 511 16.04 7.12 14.13
C ALA A 511 14.95 8.28 14.48
N SER A 512 13.68 8.55 13.85
CA SER A 512 12.82 9.85 13.39
C SER A 512 11.55 10.75 14.06
N ASP A 513 11.06 12.03 14.50
CA ASP A 513 11.02 13.65 14.71
C ASP A 513 10.95 14.91 13.64
N GLY A 514 11.41 15.00 12.37
CA GLY A 514 10.72 15.69 11.22
C GLY A 514 11.63 16.27 10.14
N THR A 515 12.86 16.53 10.55
CA THR A 515 13.50 17.88 10.55
C THR A 515 14.78 18.21 9.74
N ALA A 516 16.12 18.19 10.06
CA ALA A 516 17.05 19.08 10.86
C ALA A 516 17.84 18.57 12.13
N GLN A 517 17.28 18.58 13.36
CA GLN A 517 18.09 18.73 14.61
C GLN A 517 18.07 17.87 15.95
N GLY A 518 17.03 17.17 16.44
CA GLY A 518 16.85 15.72 16.95
C GLY A 518 16.73 14.21 16.26
N THR A 519 17.10 13.36 15.16
CA THR A 519 17.95 13.01 13.84
C THR A 519 19.48 13.05 13.71
N GLN A 520 20.11 11.90 13.82
CA GLN A 520 21.49 11.46 13.58
C GLN A 520 21.38 10.01 14.22
N LEU A 521 22.38 9.11 14.07
CA LEU A 521 22.60 7.72 14.63
C LEU A 521 21.87 7.36 15.91
N VAL A 522 21.44 6.21 16.48
CA VAL A 522 21.59 4.71 16.40
C VAL A 522 22.85 4.29 17.24
N ALA A 523 23.05 3.01 17.59
CA ALA A 523 23.79 2.49 18.76
C ALA A 523 25.33 2.53 18.87
N ASP A 524 26.06 1.63 19.54
CA ASP A 524 27.51 1.44 19.31
C ASP A 524 27.82 -0.06 19.36
N ILE A 525 28.43 -0.56 18.27
CA ILE A 525 28.45 -2.01 17.99
C ILE A 525 29.83 -2.48 17.53
N MET A 526 30.15 -2.30 16.24
CA MET A 526 31.40 -2.67 15.64
C MET A 526 31.79 -1.52 14.76
N ALA A 527 32.42 -0.61 15.46
CA ALA A 527 32.80 0.75 15.18
C ALA A 527 33.86 1.03 14.06
N GLY A 528 33.51 1.01 12.76
CA GLY A 528 34.28 1.62 11.66
C GLY A 528 33.94 0.97 10.31
N PRO A 529 34.84 0.68 9.33
CA PRO A 529 34.47 0.43 7.93
C PRO A 529 34.00 -0.96 7.47
N GLU A 530 33.44 -1.84 8.32
CA GLU A 530 32.62 -3.02 7.91
C GLU A 530 31.29 -3.08 8.80
N GLY A 531 30.03 -3.48 8.34
CA GLY A 531 28.50 -3.15 8.62
C GLY A 531 27.53 -3.25 9.93
N VAL A 532 26.45 -3.97 10.39
CA VAL A 532 25.48 -5.23 10.43
C VAL A 532 24.30 -5.97 9.39
N ASP A 533 23.72 -6.06 8.04
CA ASP A 533 22.80 -5.36 6.89
C ASP A 533 21.14 -5.54 6.62
N PRO A 534 20.14 -4.57 6.78
CA PRO A 534 18.68 -4.56 7.25
C PRO A 534 17.14 -4.82 7.01
N SER A 535 16.52 -5.82 7.68
CA SER A 535 15.10 -6.25 7.64
C SER A 535 14.11 -6.48 8.87
N ALA A 536 12.80 -6.19 8.58
CA ALA A 536 11.44 -6.31 9.20
C ALA A 536 10.52 -5.26 9.96
N ILE A 537 10.94 -4.07 10.37
CA ILE A 537 10.37 -2.87 10.91
C ILE A 537 9.25 -2.97 11.99
N ARG A 538 8.68 -4.09 12.40
CA ARG A 538 7.31 -4.02 12.96
C ARG A 538 7.19 -3.40 14.46
N ALA A 539 6.02 -2.86 14.97
CA ALA A 539 5.36 -2.43 16.30
C ALA A 539 4.99 -3.23 17.67
N LEU A 540 5.57 -3.02 18.86
CA LEU A 540 5.25 -3.48 20.24
C LEU A 540 5.56 -2.42 21.40
N GLY A 541 4.81 -2.33 22.50
CA GLY A 541 4.83 -1.26 23.55
C GLY A 541 5.50 0.11 23.32
N ASP A 542 6.44 0.49 24.18
CA ASP A 542 7.22 1.73 24.01
C ASP A 542 8.58 1.49 23.37
N LEU A 543 8.97 0.23 23.14
CA LEU A 543 10.29 -0.21 22.64
C LEU A 543 10.25 -0.30 21.12
N VAL A 544 11.16 -1.04 20.47
CA VAL A 544 11.14 -1.34 19.00
C VAL A 544 11.68 -2.81 18.66
N VAL A 545 11.18 -3.86 17.84
CA VAL A 545 11.45 -5.38 17.58
C VAL A 545 12.00 -5.89 16.26
N PHE A 546 13.31 -6.25 16.13
CA PHE A 546 14.18 -6.03 14.94
C PHE A 546 15.21 -6.99 14.51
N GLY A 547 15.97 -6.45 13.56
CA GLY A 547 16.83 -7.00 12.52
C GLY A 547 18.38 -7.14 12.20
N ALA A 548 19.67 -6.84 12.77
CA ALA A 548 21.25 -6.86 12.39
C ALA A 548 22.65 -7.60 12.90
N ASP A 549 23.71 -8.11 12.09
CA ASP A 549 24.92 -9.15 12.14
C ASP A 549 26.43 -8.85 11.93
N VAL A 550 27.08 -9.58 12.80
CA VAL A 550 28.41 -9.54 13.28
C VAL A 550 28.93 -10.93 12.93
N PRO A 551 30.14 -11.15 12.37
CA PRO A 551 30.86 -12.39 12.64
C PRO A 551 31.43 -12.15 14.04
N GLY A 552 30.47 -12.25 14.91
CA GLY A 552 30.41 -12.24 16.34
C GLY A 552 29.19 -13.08 16.70
N PHE A 553 28.15 -13.05 15.83
CA PHE A 553 26.78 -13.26 16.21
C PHE A 553 25.75 -13.56 15.06
N GLY A 554 26.05 -13.63 13.73
CA GLY A 554 25.18 -14.00 12.56
C GLY A 554 23.64 -13.68 12.49
N HIS A 555 22.87 -13.35 11.41
CA HIS A 555 21.35 -13.17 11.39
C HIS A 555 20.62 -13.96 12.45
N GLU A 556 20.47 -13.22 13.55
CA GLU A 556 20.15 -13.39 14.90
C GLU A 556 19.61 -12.09 15.41
N PRO A 557 18.42 -12.06 16.01
CA PRO A 557 17.75 -10.77 16.36
C PRO A 557 18.64 -9.69 17.18
N TRP A 558 18.27 -8.41 17.52
CA TRP A 558 19.01 -7.27 18.25
C TRP A 558 18.01 -6.76 19.58
N VAL A 559 17.97 -5.90 20.75
CA VAL A 559 17.00 -5.03 21.80
C VAL A 559 16.84 -3.52 21.54
N SER A 560 15.72 -2.76 21.76
CA SER A 560 15.84 -1.45 22.39
C SER A 560 14.69 -0.49 22.77
N ASP A 561 15.08 0.44 23.66
CA ASP A 561 14.47 1.72 24.12
C ASP A 561 15.10 2.97 23.47
N GLY A 562 15.58 2.81 22.24
CA GLY A 562 16.31 3.65 21.28
C GLY A 562 17.77 3.96 21.53
N THR A 563 18.23 3.78 22.72
CA THR A 563 18.96 4.88 23.35
C THR A 563 20.50 4.36 23.36
N ALA A 564 21.64 5.07 23.58
CA ALA A 564 23.02 4.52 23.53
C ALA A 564 23.45 3.21 24.20
N ALA A 565 22.65 2.69 25.13
CA ALA A 565 23.17 1.78 26.14
C ALA A 565 22.31 0.55 26.39
N GLY A 566 21.23 0.37 25.65
CA GLY A 566 20.53 -0.89 25.75
C GLY A 566 21.34 -1.93 25.04
N THR A 567 22.40 -1.55 24.29
CA THR A 567 22.88 -2.15 23.05
C THR A 567 23.68 -3.43 23.12
N GLN A 568 22.97 -4.55 23.25
CA GLN A 568 23.24 -5.73 24.09
C GLN A 568 22.59 -6.98 23.52
N MET A 569 22.99 -8.20 23.81
CA MET A 569 22.17 -9.35 23.45
C MET A 569 21.06 -9.66 24.40
N LEU A 570 19.88 -9.84 23.89
CA LEU A 570 19.34 -11.05 23.35
C LEU A 570 19.90 -12.45 23.94
N ALA A 571 19.74 -13.63 23.30
CA ALA A 571 20.37 -14.95 23.62
C ALA A 571 21.62 -15.26 22.79
N ASP A 572 21.91 -16.53 22.50
CA ASP A 572 22.48 -17.13 21.27
C ASP A 572 21.44 -18.20 20.82
N ILE A 573 20.98 -18.30 19.56
CA ILE A 573 19.77 -19.09 19.25
C ILE A 573 20.24 -20.43 18.72
N ALA A 574 20.74 -20.56 17.49
CA ALA A 574 21.63 -21.66 17.16
C ALA A 574 23.03 -21.10 17.20
N PRO A 575 23.75 -21.36 18.28
CA PRO A 575 25.18 -21.16 18.23
C PRO A 575 25.70 -21.91 17.00
N GLY A 576 26.56 -21.33 16.17
CA GLY A 576 26.99 -22.00 14.94
C GLY A 576 27.53 -20.96 13.99
N LEU A 577 27.27 -21.17 12.67
CA LEU A 577 27.09 -20.35 11.42
C LEU A 577 25.71 -19.88 10.89
N GLY A 578 24.63 -19.72 11.65
CA GLY A 578 23.27 -20.03 11.16
C GLY A 578 22.58 -19.16 10.09
N ASP A 579 21.25 -19.17 10.06
CA ASP A 579 20.52 -17.96 9.74
C ASP A 579 19.08 -18.00 10.21
N SER A 580 18.71 -17.13 11.13
CA SER A 580 17.52 -17.27 11.87
C SER A 580 16.19 -16.82 11.18
N GLN A 581 15.91 -17.03 9.89
CA GLN A 581 14.59 -16.83 9.22
C GLN A 581 13.30 -16.41 10.13
N TYR A 582 12.60 -15.22 10.50
CA TYR A 582 12.23 -13.66 10.40
C TYR A 582 11.55 -12.84 9.19
N VAL A 583 10.20 -12.64 9.05
CA VAL A 583 9.19 -12.00 8.09
C VAL A 583 7.98 -11.77 8.94
N PRO A 584 7.33 -10.62 9.12
CA PRO A 584 6.27 -10.69 10.14
C PRO A 584 5.06 -11.65 9.91
N LEU A 585 4.10 -11.44 10.74
CA LEU A 585 2.88 -12.17 11.04
C LEU A 585 1.32 -11.31 11.50
N GLY A 586 0.74 -10.79 12.74
CA GLY A 586 -0.02 -9.61 13.43
C GLY A 586 0.53 -8.85 14.82
N VAL A 587 -0.15 -8.67 16.07
CA VAL A 587 0.26 -8.54 17.62
C VAL A 587 -0.87 -8.96 18.60
N VAL A 588 -0.62 -9.88 19.56
CA VAL A 588 -1.54 -10.48 20.59
C VAL A 588 -1.23 -10.03 22.04
N GLY A 589 -1.40 -8.75 22.36
CA GLY A 589 -1.26 -8.25 23.73
C GLY A 589 0.06 -7.51 23.97
N ASP A 590 0.88 -7.96 24.93
CA ASP A 590 2.14 -7.29 25.33
C ASP A 590 3.41 -7.95 24.78
N ARG A 591 3.25 -8.81 23.79
CA ARG A 591 4.31 -9.69 23.31
C ARG A 591 4.52 -9.55 21.81
N LEU A 592 5.67 -10.01 21.33
CA LEU A 592 5.94 -10.39 19.91
C LEU A 592 6.11 -11.97 19.83
N LEU A 593 5.89 -12.69 18.71
CA LEU A 593 5.58 -14.16 18.42
C LEU A 593 6.15 -14.49 17.00
N PHE A 594 7.47 -14.67 16.82
CA PHE A 594 8.24 -14.64 15.56
C PHE A 594 8.87 -15.86 14.91
N THR A 595 9.11 -16.17 13.65
CA THR A 595 10.19 -17.13 13.14
C THR A 595 11.80 -16.83 13.29
N ALA A 596 12.67 -17.48 14.15
CA ALA A 596 14.16 -17.71 14.12
C ALA A 596 14.73 -19.13 14.78
N ASP A 597 15.77 -19.96 14.43
CA ASP A 597 16.12 -21.40 14.86
C ASP A 597 17.21 -21.80 15.91
N ASP A 598 16.98 -22.56 17.01
CA ASP A 598 18.11 -23.19 17.80
C ASP A 598 19.04 -24.28 17.11
N GLN A 599 18.98 -24.48 15.77
CA GLN A 599 19.42 -25.66 14.96
C GLN A 599 19.04 -27.05 15.49
N ALA A 600 18.58 -27.22 16.74
CA ALA A 600 18.35 -28.52 17.37
C ALA A 600 16.97 -29.09 17.07
N THR A 601 15.97 -28.23 17.07
CA THR A 601 14.61 -28.64 16.72
C THR A 601 14.38 -28.45 15.18
N GLY A 602 15.35 -27.79 14.46
CA GLY A 602 15.36 -27.07 13.14
C GLY A 602 14.13 -26.20 12.78
N ALA A 603 13.87 -24.80 13.04
CA ALA A 603 12.71 -23.64 13.46
C ALA A 603 11.41 -23.51 14.59
N GLU A 604 10.98 -22.68 15.60
CA GLU A 604 9.66 -22.94 16.40
C GLU A 604 9.14 -21.93 17.43
N LEU A 605 7.83 -21.55 17.40
CA LEU A 605 6.99 -20.57 18.15
C LEU A 605 7.61 -20.06 19.42
N TRP A 606 7.60 -18.75 19.69
CA TRP A 606 7.97 -18.11 20.93
C TRP A 606 7.01 -16.96 21.27
N SER A 607 7.15 -16.34 22.46
CA SER A 607 6.36 -15.12 22.80
C SER A 607 7.00 -14.17 23.84
N THR A 608 7.10 -12.85 23.55
CA THR A 608 8.09 -11.90 24.14
C THR A 608 7.49 -10.90 25.07
N ASP A 609 8.29 -10.03 25.66
CA ASP A 609 7.88 -8.77 26.27
C ASP A 609 8.89 -7.62 26.01
N GLY A 610 9.98 -7.89 25.28
CA GLY A 610 11.14 -7.02 25.16
C GLY A 610 12.37 -7.12 26.06
N THR A 611 12.52 -8.09 26.96
CA THR A 611 13.60 -8.14 27.99
C THR A 611 14.25 -9.49 28.23
N PRO A 612 15.50 -9.63 28.74
CA PRO A 612 16.21 -10.90 28.67
C PRO A 612 15.54 -12.23 28.77
N ALA A 613 14.73 -12.31 29.78
CA ALA A 613 14.17 -13.56 30.16
C ALA A 613 12.89 -13.92 29.41
N GLY A 614 12.28 -13.02 28.63
CA GLY A 614 10.97 -13.31 28.06
C GLY A 614 11.00 -14.33 26.93
N THR A 615 12.20 -14.69 26.47
CA THR A 615 12.32 -15.26 25.14
C THR A 615 12.36 -16.73 25.26
N GLN A 616 11.27 -17.34 24.87
CA GLN A 616 11.08 -18.76 25.02
C GLN A 616 10.18 -19.34 23.94
N LEU A 617 10.50 -20.57 23.51
CA LEU A 617 9.59 -21.46 22.82
C LEU A 617 8.19 -21.35 23.43
N LEU A 618 7.27 -20.72 22.72
CA LEU A 618 5.89 -20.57 23.06
C LEU A 618 5.22 -21.90 22.83
N SER A 619 5.51 -22.62 21.75
CA SER A 619 4.97 -23.97 21.68
C SER A 619 5.71 -24.89 20.77
N ASP A 620 5.74 -26.13 21.23
CA ASP A 620 6.21 -27.26 20.51
C ASP A 620 5.08 -27.87 19.54
N ILE A 621 4.85 -27.31 18.32
CA ILE A 621 4.37 -27.60 16.87
C ILE A 621 5.30 -27.89 15.52
N ASN A 622 6.47 -28.68 15.16
CA ASN A 622 6.89 -30.20 14.76
C ASN A 622 8.14 -31.02 15.28
N PRO A 623 8.06 -32.32 15.74
CA PRO A 623 9.03 -32.86 16.73
C PRO A 623 10.41 -33.25 16.18
N GLY A 624 11.24 -32.23 15.94
CA GLY A 624 12.56 -32.32 15.35
C GLY A 624 12.65 -31.55 14.04
N SER A 625 13.86 -31.46 13.46
CA SER A 625 14.31 -30.53 12.38
C SER A 625 13.52 -30.45 11.08
N ALA A 626 12.39 -31.16 10.98
CA ALA A 626 11.36 -30.86 10.01
C ALA A 626 10.44 -29.74 10.47
N GLY A 627 10.24 -29.55 11.81
CA GLY A 627 9.62 -28.47 12.63
C GLY A 627 8.35 -27.78 12.04
N SER A 628 7.81 -26.51 12.26
CA SER A 628 6.75 -25.56 11.60
C SER A 628 6.92 -24.59 10.34
N SER A 629 7.32 -23.26 10.33
CA SER A 629 7.33 -22.15 9.21
C SER A 629 6.51 -20.72 9.10
N PRO A 630 5.77 -20.08 10.07
CA PRO A 630 4.43 -19.27 10.13
C PRO A 630 4.15 -17.96 9.34
N ALA A 631 3.00 -17.18 9.32
CA ALA A 631 2.69 -15.88 8.49
C ALA A 631 1.95 -14.54 8.94
N ALA A 632 1.82 -13.42 8.09
CA ALA A 632 0.96 -12.09 7.85
C ALA A 632 -0.56 -11.70 7.45
N LEU A 633 -1.59 -11.71 8.34
CA LEU A 633 -3.06 -11.64 8.11
C LEU A 633 -3.55 -10.30 8.68
N GLY A 634 -3.50 -10.22 10.03
CA GLY A 634 -4.77 -9.90 10.69
C GLY A 634 -5.00 -10.50 12.08
N GLN A 635 -5.83 -9.80 12.86
CA GLN A 635 -5.88 -9.91 14.31
C GLN A 635 -7.34 -10.14 14.79
N LEU A 636 -7.71 -11.36 15.20
CA LEU A 636 -9.00 -11.65 15.82
C LEU A 636 -9.03 -11.17 17.29
N GLY A 637 -8.89 -9.86 17.49
CA GLY A 637 -8.73 -9.24 18.80
C GLY A 637 -7.46 -9.73 19.49
N ASP A 638 -7.58 -10.25 20.72
CA ASP A 638 -6.45 -10.86 21.45
C ASP A 638 -6.14 -12.29 20.98
N LEU A 639 -6.67 -12.68 19.82
CA LEU A 639 -6.32 -13.90 19.15
C LEU A 639 -5.65 -13.54 17.86
N LEU A 640 -4.57 -14.21 17.65
CA LEU A 640 -4.04 -14.35 16.35
C LEU A 640 -4.57 -15.65 15.81
N LEU A 641 -5.09 -15.55 14.62
CA LEU A 641 -5.45 -16.68 13.83
C LEU A 641 -4.13 -17.20 13.19
N PHE A 642 -3.79 -18.48 13.45
CA PHE A 642 -2.48 -19.20 13.45
C PHE A 642 -2.15 -20.65 12.85
N ALA A 643 -1.61 -21.04 11.65
CA ALA A 643 -1.96 -22.38 11.02
C ALA A 643 -0.87 -23.46 10.66
N ALA A 644 -0.81 -24.67 11.27
CA ALA A 644 0.45 -25.37 11.66
C ALA A 644 0.56 -26.87 11.47
N THR A 645 1.36 -27.36 10.55
CA THR A 645 1.19 -28.76 10.13
C THR A 645 1.70 -29.75 11.07
N ASP A 646 0.81 -30.34 11.85
CA ASP A 646 1.21 -31.08 13.03
C ASP A 646 1.95 -32.44 12.78
N GLY A 647 2.69 -32.55 11.69
CA GLY A 647 3.28 -33.70 11.06
C GLY A 647 2.21 -34.61 10.47
N SER A 648 0.92 -34.31 10.73
CA SER A 648 -0.18 -35.25 10.67
C SER A 648 -1.48 -34.71 10.05
N THR A 649 -1.65 -33.38 9.98
CA THR A 649 -2.78 -32.67 9.34
C THR A 649 -2.38 -31.93 8.07
N GLY A 650 -1.10 -32.02 7.72
CA GLY A 650 -0.53 -31.55 6.47
C GLY A 650 -0.63 -30.02 6.19
N VAL A 651 -1.80 -29.33 6.03
CA VAL A 651 -1.89 -27.83 5.94
C VAL A 651 -3.18 -27.07 6.36
N GLU A 652 -3.46 -26.62 7.58
CA GLU A 652 -4.81 -26.32 8.11
C GLU A 652 -4.84 -25.07 9.00
N PRO A 653 -5.97 -24.33 9.14
CA PRO A 653 -6.22 -23.22 10.09
C PRO A 653 -5.85 -23.51 11.55
N TRP A 654 -5.06 -22.66 12.24
CA TRP A 654 -4.98 -22.69 13.71
C TRP A 654 -5.18 -21.34 14.38
N ILE A 655 -5.00 -21.24 15.69
CA ILE A 655 -5.29 -20.06 16.51
C ILE A 655 -4.49 -20.05 17.83
N THR A 656 -4.00 -18.88 18.24
CA THR A 656 -3.24 -18.64 19.49
C THR A 656 -3.68 -17.37 20.19
N ASP A 657 -3.58 -17.40 21.52
CA ASP A 657 -3.72 -16.27 22.44
C ASP A 657 -2.35 -15.78 22.97
N GLY A 658 -1.27 -16.08 22.26
CA GLY A 658 0.10 -15.79 22.71
C GLY A 658 0.56 -16.65 23.89
N THR A 659 -0.13 -17.77 24.16
CA THR A 659 0.27 -18.78 25.15
C THR A 659 0.36 -20.19 24.56
N ALA A 660 1.32 -20.98 25.05
CA ALA A 660 1.51 -22.39 24.68
C ALA A 660 0.24 -23.25 24.78
N ALA A 661 -0.64 -22.87 25.71
CA ALA A 661 -1.86 -23.61 26.02
C ALA A 661 -3.07 -23.17 25.19
N GLY A 662 -3.09 -21.95 24.68
CA GLY A 662 -4.12 -21.46 23.75
C GLY A 662 -3.75 -21.63 22.27
N THR A 663 -2.57 -22.18 22.00
CA THR A 663 -1.99 -22.49 20.69
C THR A 663 -2.50 -23.85 20.20
N SER A 664 -3.35 -23.91 19.17
CA SER A 664 -4.01 -25.17 18.76
C SER A 664 -4.73 -25.11 17.41
N LEU A 665 -4.70 -26.22 16.63
CA LEU A 665 -5.46 -26.46 15.40
C LEU A 665 -6.90 -25.96 15.54
N LEU A 666 -7.25 -24.94 14.75
CA LEU A 666 -8.57 -24.34 14.74
C LEU A 666 -9.53 -25.31 14.07
N VAL A 667 -9.22 -25.78 12.86
CA VAL A 667 -10.02 -26.79 12.16
C VAL A 667 -9.17 -27.54 11.15
N ASP A 668 -9.37 -28.85 11.03
CA ASP A 668 -8.94 -29.67 9.88
C ASP A 668 -10.05 -29.47 8.79
N LEU A 669 -10.01 -28.38 8.01
CA LEU A 669 -10.86 -28.09 6.83
C LEU A 669 -10.83 -29.25 5.81
N ARG A 670 -9.79 -30.06 5.87
CA ARG A 670 -9.77 -31.41 5.30
C ARG A 670 -9.43 -32.45 6.36
N SER A 671 -9.30 -33.70 5.92
CA SER A 671 -9.05 -34.79 6.85
C SER A 671 -7.74 -35.53 6.57
N GLY A 672 -6.75 -35.51 7.46
CA GLY A 672 -5.45 -36.21 7.33
C GLY A 672 -4.20 -35.42 6.88
N PRO A 673 -3.12 -36.08 6.40
CA PRO A 673 -1.70 -35.62 6.50
C PRO A 673 -1.23 -34.64 5.45
N ALA A 674 -2.15 -33.95 4.83
CA ALA A 674 -2.05 -33.74 3.41
C ALA A 674 -2.50 -32.25 3.18
N SER A 675 -2.83 -31.71 1.99
CA SER A 675 -3.75 -30.77 1.16
C SER A 675 -5.16 -29.85 1.26
N SER A 676 -6.06 -29.35 2.30
CA SER A 676 -6.91 -28.07 2.93
C SER A 676 -6.97 -26.37 2.89
N SER A 677 -6.18 -25.23 3.08
CA SER A 677 -4.80 -24.56 3.33
C SER A 677 -5.00 -23.03 3.44
N PRO A 678 -5.47 -22.41 4.52
CA PRO A 678 -5.73 -20.95 4.51
C PRO A 678 -4.56 -20.15 3.84
N GLU A 679 -4.71 -19.10 2.97
CA GLU A 679 -3.89 -17.90 2.43
C GLU A 679 -4.43 -16.39 2.70
N PHE A 680 -3.74 -15.23 2.57
CA PHE A 680 -4.29 -13.80 2.31
C PHE A 680 -5.41 -13.37 3.25
N GLY A 681 -4.98 -13.19 4.48
CA GLY A 681 -5.77 -12.50 5.46
C GLY A 681 -6.15 -11.10 5.08
N LEU A 682 -7.45 -10.90 5.23
CA LEU A 682 -7.95 -9.66 5.74
C LEU A 682 -8.76 -9.94 6.98
N THR A 683 -8.45 -9.18 8.03
CA THR A 683 -9.33 -9.02 9.17
C THR A 683 -10.36 -7.95 8.92
N VAL A 684 -11.63 -8.27 9.17
CA VAL A 684 -12.75 -7.32 9.19
C VAL A 684 -13.58 -7.53 10.44
N GLY A 685 -13.46 -6.59 11.37
CA GLY A 685 -14.18 -6.67 12.64
C GLY A 685 -13.72 -7.86 13.49
N ASP A 686 -14.66 -8.74 13.85
CA ASP A 686 -14.42 -9.98 14.62
C ASP A 686 -14.24 -11.20 13.73
N ARG A 687 -13.91 -11.00 12.46
CA ARG A 687 -13.75 -12.05 11.47
C ARG A 687 -12.52 -11.86 10.61
N VAL A 688 -12.03 -12.97 10.11
CA VAL A 688 -11.01 -13.01 9.08
C VAL A 688 -11.59 -13.68 7.84
N TYR A 689 -11.13 -13.21 6.67
CA TYR A 689 -11.39 -13.74 5.33
C TYR A 689 -10.02 -14.12 4.72
N PHE A 690 -9.82 -15.33 4.14
CA PHE A 690 -8.49 -16.03 3.96
C PHE A 690 -8.25 -16.81 2.60
N ALA A 691 -7.59 -18.03 2.44
CA ALA A 691 -7.41 -18.94 1.19
C ALA A 691 -7.68 -20.41 1.07
N ALA A 692 -8.75 -21.12 0.35
CA ALA A 692 -9.76 -22.41 0.56
C ALA A 692 -10.31 -23.43 -0.45
N ILE A 693 -9.96 -24.74 -0.27
CA ILE A 693 -10.71 -26.01 -0.34
C ILE A 693 -11.13 -26.47 1.04
N ASP A 694 -12.12 -27.33 1.00
CA ASP A 694 -12.38 -28.27 2.06
C ASP A 694 -12.60 -29.64 1.42
N SER A 695 -12.74 -30.66 2.26
CA SER A 695 -12.90 -32.02 1.74
C SER A 695 -14.35 -32.32 1.34
N ASN A 696 -15.28 -31.40 1.62
CA ASN A 696 -16.70 -31.69 1.69
C ASN A 696 -17.56 -30.94 0.66
N SER A 697 -17.15 -29.78 0.13
CA SER A 697 -17.90 -29.04 -0.90
C SER A 697 -17.67 -29.56 -2.33
N GLY A 698 -16.50 -30.16 -2.59
CA GLY A 698 -16.08 -30.52 -3.95
C GLY A 698 -15.87 -29.30 -4.85
N ALA A 699 -15.65 -28.14 -4.24
CA ALA A 699 -15.54 -26.87 -4.91
C ALA A 699 -14.18 -26.72 -5.59
N GLY A 700 -13.92 -25.53 -6.14
CA GLY A 700 -12.59 -24.94 -6.22
C GLY A 700 -12.54 -23.68 -5.35
N VAL A 701 -11.41 -23.01 -5.15
CA VAL A 701 -11.13 -22.23 -3.93
C VAL A 701 -12.02 -21.03 -3.65
N GLU A 702 -12.81 -21.13 -2.57
CA GLU A 702 -14.13 -20.52 -2.30
C GLU A 702 -14.22 -19.72 -1.02
N LEU A 703 -14.92 -18.57 -0.93
CA LEU A 703 -14.73 -17.72 0.27
C LEU A 703 -15.18 -18.43 1.50
N TRP A 704 -14.30 -18.60 2.48
CA TRP A 704 -14.68 -18.86 3.85
C TRP A 704 -14.42 -17.59 4.67
N VAL A 705 -14.85 -17.72 5.90
CA VAL A 705 -14.78 -16.72 6.92
C VAL A 705 -14.71 -17.46 8.23
N THR A 706 -13.98 -16.92 9.21
CA THR A 706 -13.97 -17.42 10.59
C THR A 706 -14.10 -16.30 11.58
N ASP A 707 -14.66 -16.63 12.74
CA ASP A 707 -14.65 -15.84 13.97
C ASP A 707 -13.62 -16.37 15.00
N GLY A 708 -12.73 -17.26 14.58
CA GLY A 708 -11.75 -17.90 15.45
C GLY A 708 -12.30 -19.12 16.22
N THR A 709 -13.46 -19.63 15.83
CA THR A 709 -14.03 -20.87 16.37
C THR A 709 -14.34 -21.88 15.26
N VAL A 710 -14.20 -23.19 15.56
CA VAL A 710 -14.59 -24.29 14.66
C VAL A 710 -16.01 -24.13 14.10
N ALA A 711 -16.93 -23.52 14.87
CA ALA A 711 -18.33 -23.39 14.49
C ALA A 711 -18.59 -22.16 13.60
N GLY A 712 -17.72 -21.15 13.67
CA GLY A 712 -17.76 -19.95 12.86
C GLY A 712 -16.88 -20.01 11.61
N THR A 713 -15.93 -20.96 11.52
CA THR A 713 -15.21 -21.25 10.27
C THR A 713 -16.14 -21.93 9.26
N GLN A 714 -16.53 -21.20 8.23
CA GLN A 714 -17.51 -21.66 7.25
C GLN A 714 -17.31 -20.99 5.89
N LEU A 715 -17.68 -21.72 4.85
CA LEU A 715 -17.78 -21.21 3.51
C LEU A 715 -18.78 -20.03 3.43
N ALA A 716 -18.25 -18.82 3.33
CA ALA A 716 -18.91 -17.59 2.96
C ALA A 716 -19.56 -17.71 1.58
N VAL A 717 -18.85 -18.05 0.48
CA VAL A 717 -19.53 -18.23 -0.82
C VAL A 717 -18.83 -19.15 -1.82
N ASP A 718 -19.61 -20.09 -2.40
CA ASP A 718 -19.33 -20.77 -3.69
C ASP A 718 -20.04 -20.01 -4.83
N VAL A 719 -19.30 -19.10 -5.46
CA VAL A 719 -19.71 -18.18 -6.54
C VAL A 719 -19.92 -18.85 -7.94
N GLN A 720 -19.64 -20.14 -8.10
CA GLN A 720 -19.58 -20.91 -9.37
C GLN A 720 -19.38 -22.41 -8.98
N PRO A 721 -20.44 -23.19 -8.91
CA PRO A 721 -20.42 -24.55 -8.38
C PRO A 721 -19.44 -25.55 -9.04
N GLY A 722 -18.61 -26.23 -8.24
CA GLY A 722 -17.86 -27.46 -8.59
C GLY A 722 -16.33 -27.34 -8.46
N SER A 723 -15.53 -28.32 -8.93
CA SER A 723 -14.15 -28.51 -8.48
C SER A 723 -13.09 -27.48 -8.90
N PHE A 724 -13.54 -26.45 -9.59
CA PHE A 724 -12.69 -25.40 -10.09
C PHE A 724 -12.98 -24.09 -9.33
N SER A 725 -12.04 -23.16 -9.37
CA SER A 725 -11.60 -22.31 -8.28
C SER A 725 -11.29 -20.88 -8.71
N SER A 726 -11.31 -19.92 -7.76
CA SER A 726 -11.20 -18.55 -8.20
C SER A 726 -10.46 -17.50 -7.37
N HIS A 727 -9.16 -17.67 -7.09
CA HIS A 727 -8.22 -16.73 -6.39
C HIS A 727 -8.81 -15.29 -6.02
N PRO A 728 -9.06 -14.65 -4.77
CA PRO A 728 -9.96 -13.07 -4.98
C PRO A 728 -8.96 -11.87 -4.54
N HIS A 729 -7.62 -11.91 -4.52
CA HIS A 729 -6.75 -10.77 -4.03
C HIS A 729 -6.75 -9.54 -4.89
N PRO A 730 -6.96 -8.34 -4.39
CA PRO A 730 -7.43 -7.67 -2.57
C PRO A 730 -8.28 -8.47 -1.64
N LEU A 731 -8.10 -8.29 -0.35
CA LEU A 731 -9.12 -8.58 0.60
C LEU A 731 -9.14 -7.27 1.35
N VAL A 732 -10.28 -6.62 1.23
CA VAL A 732 -10.48 -5.25 1.69
C VAL A 732 -11.92 -5.06 2.02
N ALA A 733 -12.07 -4.25 3.03
CA ALA A 733 -13.28 -4.02 3.70
C ALA A 733 -13.65 -2.55 3.59
N ILE A 734 -14.95 -2.35 3.44
CA ILE A 734 -15.60 -1.16 3.93
C ILE A 734 -16.64 -1.61 4.94
N ALA A 735 -16.45 -1.20 6.19
CA ALA A 735 -17.28 -1.62 7.33
C ALA A 735 -17.38 -3.16 7.45
N ASP A 736 -18.56 -3.74 7.24
CA ASP A 736 -18.82 -5.20 7.30
C ASP A 736 -18.94 -5.86 5.92
N ARG A 737 -18.57 -5.12 4.87
CA ARG A 737 -18.63 -5.55 3.48
C ARG A 737 -17.24 -5.69 2.92
N ILE A 738 -16.97 -6.88 2.42
CA ILE A 738 -15.69 -7.22 1.83
C ILE A 738 -15.99 -7.14 0.33
N TYR A 739 -15.36 -6.21 -0.40
CA TYR A 739 -15.83 -5.90 -1.75
C TYR A 739 -15.27 -6.82 -2.76
N PHE A 740 -16.03 -7.88 -2.93
CA PHE A 740 -15.63 -8.96 -3.76
C PHE A 740 -15.33 -8.57 -5.20
N SER A 741 -14.92 -9.61 -5.86
CA SER A 741 -14.09 -9.68 -6.96
C SER A 741 -13.85 -11.29 -7.07
N ALA A 742 -13.49 -11.98 -8.16
CA ALA A 742 -14.51 -12.59 -9.01
C ALA A 742 -14.12 -13.00 -10.43
N ARG A 743 -14.25 -14.30 -10.74
CA ARG A 743 -14.35 -14.99 -12.03
C ARG A 743 -15.83 -15.35 -12.17
N ASP A 744 -16.68 -14.48 -12.70
CA ASP A 744 -18.13 -14.72 -12.73
C ASP A 744 -18.56 -15.80 -13.74
N ALA A 745 -19.66 -16.53 -13.58
CA ALA A 745 -20.14 -17.64 -14.45
C ALA A 745 -19.71 -17.79 -15.97
N LEU A 746 -19.56 -16.70 -16.73
CA LEU A 746 -19.16 -16.65 -18.16
C LEU A 746 -17.71 -16.42 -18.45
N SER A 747 -17.15 -16.10 -17.36
CA SER A 747 -16.01 -16.73 -16.89
C SER A 747 -15.23 -15.56 -16.27
N GLN A 748 -15.79 -14.38 -16.10
CA GLN A 748 -15.00 -13.19 -16.58
C GLN A 748 -15.07 -12.24 -15.31
N ARG A 749 -14.28 -11.19 -15.28
CA ARG A 749 -13.94 -10.48 -14.07
C ARG A 749 -15.07 -9.57 -13.69
N GLN A 750 -15.50 -9.51 -12.44
CA GLN A 750 -16.67 -8.67 -12.13
C GLN A 750 -16.70 -8.28 -10.67
N LEU A 751 -16.81 -7.04 -10.22
CA LEU A 751 -16.81 -6.80 -8.75
C LEU A 751 -18.01 -7.49 -8.15
N PHE A 752 -17.85 -8.11 -7.00
CA PHE A 752 -18.96 -8.38 -6.13
C PHE A 752 -18.74 -7.58 -4.86
N VAL A 753 -19.51 -7.92 -3.87
CA VAL A 753 -19.41 -7.49 -2.49
C VAL A 753 -20.02 -8.62 -1.73
N THR A 754 -19.48 -8.97 -0.58
CA THR A 754 -20.06 -9.97 0.31
C THR A 754 -20.21 -9.43 1.72
N ASP A 755 -21.14 -10.03 2.47
CA ASP A 755 -21.25 -9.90 3.93
C ASP A 755 -20.66 -11.13 4.67
N GLY A 756 -19.93 -11.99 3.95
CA GLY A 756 -19.50 -13.29 4.45
C GLY A 756 -20.56 -14.39 4.37
N SER A 757 -21.60 -14.22 3.53
CA SER A 757 -22.59 -15.26 3.26
C SER A 757 -23.00 -15.33 1.78
N ALA A 758 -23.30 -16.55 1.33
CA ALA A 758 -23.64 -16.80 -0.07
C ALA A 758 -24.87 -15.99 -0.59
N PRO A 759 -25.91 -15.72 0.21
CA PRO A 759 -27.00 -14.81 -0.16
C PRO A 759 -26.61 -13.31 -0.18
N GLY A 760 -25.55 -12.89 0.52
CA GLY A 760 -25.08 -11.51 0.60
C GLY A 760 -23.96 -11.18 -0.39
N THR A 761 -23.45 -12.18 -1.11
CA THR A 761 -22.55 -12.01 -2.25
C THR A 761 -23.27 -11.49 -3.49
N VAL A 762 -22.91 -10.29 -3.98
CA VAL A 762 -23.60 -9.60 -5.08
C VAL A 762 -22.63 -8.99 -6.09
N LYS A 763 -22.65 -9.51 -7.32
CA LYS A 763 -21.94 -8.89 -8.45
C LYS A 763 -22.42 -7.45 -8.72
N LEU A 764 -21.50 -6.49 -8.83
CA LEU A 764 -21.68 -5.04 -8.80
C LEU A 764 -21.61 -4.35 -10.15
N THR A 765 -21.56 -5.11 -11.23
CA THR A 765 -21.08 -4.62 -12.52
C THR A 765 -21.80 -5.31 -13.71
N ARG A 766 -21.92 -4.64 -14.86
CA ARG A 766 -22.90 -4.96 -15.92
C ARG A 766 -22.30 -5.18 -17.30
N VAL A 767 -22.47 -6.40 -17.82
CA VAL A 767 -22.37 -6.71 -19.26
C VAL A 767 -23.65 -6.32 -20.01
N GLU A 768 -23.69 -5.13 -20.65
CA GLU A 768 -24.75 -4.77 -21.63
C GLU A 768 -24.20 -4.54 -23.06
N SER A 769 -24.98 -4.95 -24.07
CA SER A 769 -24.56 -5.16 -25.47
C SER A 769 -24.14 -3.93 -26.30
N ASP A 770 -24.04 -2.75 -25.70
CA ASP A 770 -23.71 -1.47 -26.38
C ASP A 770 -22.67 -0.63 -25.66
N ARG A 771 -22.37 -0.99 -24.41
CA ARG A 771 -21.14 -0.63 -23.76
C ARG A 771 -20.35 -1.92 -23.74
N THR A 772 -19.65 -2.23 -24.85
CA THR A 772 -18.41 -3.03 -24.77
C THR A 772 -17.51 -2.28 -23.83
N ASP A 773 -17.65 -2.66 -22.58
CA ASP A 773 -17.36 -4.03 -22.24
C ASP A 773 -15.94 -4.55 -22.69
N GLY A 774 -14.89 -4.33 -21.87
CA GLY A 774 -13.62 -5.09 -21.66
C GLY A 774 -13.05 -5.09 -20.20
N PRO A 775 -12.09 -5.95 -19.80
CA PRO A 775 -11.62 -6.53 -18.50
C PRO A 775 -12.10 -5.98 -17.09
N ILE A 776 -11.43 -6.20 -15.94
CA ILE A 776 -11.19 -5.29 -14.77
C ILE A 776 -9.90 -5.99 -13.97
N THR A 777 -8.92 -5.46 -13.14
CA THR A 777 -7.57 -6.00 -12.58
C THR A 777 -7.18 -5.95 -10.97
N ASP A 778 -5.93 -6.27 -10.39
CA ASP A 778 -5.27 -6.48 -8.96
C ASP A 778 -4.66 -5.49 -7.74
N GLN A 779 -4.63 -4.26 -7.10
CA GLN A 779 -4.67 -2.74 -6.97
C GLN A 779 -5.84 -1.73 -7.03
N ALA A 780 -6.28 -1.18 -5.88
CA ALA A 780 -7.67 -0.59 -5.74
C ALA A 780 -8.06 0.06 -4.42
N VAL A 781 -9.17 0.70 -3.98
CA VAL A 781 -9.31 1.09 -2.51
C VAL A 781 -10.60 0.85 -1.78
N SER A 782 -10.57 0.99 -0.46
CA SER A 782 -11.62 1.54 0.39
C SER A 782 -11.33 3.00 0.79
N ALA A 783 -11.89 4.00 0.10
CA ALA A 783 -11.78 5.40 0.50
C ALA A 783 -13.17 5.92 0.93
N GLY A 784 -13.55 5.66 2.18
CA GLY A 784 -14.84 6.08 2.76
C GLY A 784 -15.82 4.93 2.88
N GLU A 785 -17.07 5.14 2.47
CA GLU A 785 -18.07 4.07 2.24
C GLU A 785 -17.94 3.44 0.85
N GLY A 786 -17.03 4.00 0.04
CA GLY A 786 -16.84 3.70 -1.36
C GLY A 786 -15.44 3.25 -1.68
N VAL A 787 -15.41 2.34 -2.61
CA VAL A 787 -14.25 1.54 -2.96
C VAL A 787 -13.53 2.24 -4.12
N PHE A 788 -12.18 2.34 -4.34
CA PHE A 788 -11.48 2.89 -5.55
C PHE A 788 -10.82 2.14 -6.75
N PHE A 789 -11.49 2.22 -7.92
CA PHE A 789 -11.44 1.39 -9.13
C PHE A 789 -11.50 2.32 -10.25
N VAL A 790 -10.48 2.34 -11.02
CA VAL A 790 -10.39 1.55 -12.22
C VAL A 790 -11.44 0.84 -13.19
N VAL A 791 -11.20 1.08 -14.49
CA VAL A 791 -11.19 0.26 -15.76
C VAL A 791 -9.71 0.20 -16.57
N GLU A 792 -9.23 -0.76 -17.50
CA GLU A 792 -8.10 -0.98 -18.67
C GLU A 792 -8.45 -1.03 -20.36
N GLU A 793 -8.73 0.01 -21.21
CA GLU A 793 -9.90 0.23 -22.23
C GLU A 793 -9.28 0.01 -23.58
N VAL A 794 -10.16 -0.02 -24.55
CA VAL A 794 -9.81 0.27 -25.91
C VAL A 794 -8.66 1.30 -25.98
N TYR A 795 -7.56 0.83 -26.58
CA TYR A 795 -6.27 1.48 -26.88
C TYR A 795 -5.11 1.29 -25.95
N SER A 796 -5.32 0.71 -24.80
CA SER A 796 -4.78 1.26 -23.60
C SER A 796 -5.93 2.08 -22.85
N GLU A 797 -6.43 3.35 -23.10
CA GLU A 797 -7.04 4.64 -22.39
C GLU A 797 -7.93 4.77 -21.04
N LYS A 798 -7.49 5.12 -19.73
CA LYS A 798 -7.51 4.61 -18.18
C LYS A 798 -7.94 5.68 -17.22
N LYS A 799 -8.72 5.17 -16.27
CA LYS A 799 -9.66 5.92 -15.52
C LYS A 799 -10.01 5.31 -14.18
N LEU A 800 -10.92 5.90 -13.44
CA LEU A 800 -11.39 5.49 -12.12
C LEU A 800 -12.81 5.98 -12.05
N TRP A 801 -13.55 5.07 -11.51
CA TRP A 801 -14.92 5.00 -11.17
C TRP A 801 -15.01 5.05 -9.67
N LEU A 802 -16.21 4.91 -9.16
CA LEU A 802 -16.52 4.69 -7.78
C LEU A 802 -17.49 3.49 -7.74
N THR A 803 -17.44 2.62 -6.73
CA THR A 803 -18.64 1.87 -6.33
C THR A 803 -18.96 2.19 -4.88
N ASP A 804 -20.25 2.28 -4.59
CA ASP A 804 -20.86 2.38 -3.26
C ASP A 804 -21.37 1.01 -2.77
N GLY A 805 -20.96 -0.08 -3.42
CA GLY A 805 -21.51 -1.42 -3.17
C GLY A 805 -22.86 -1.68 -3.84
N THR A 806 -23.21 -0.90 -4.86
CA THR A 806 -24.39 -1.14 -5.69
C THR A 806 -24.08 -1.04 -7.19
N LEU A 807 -24.78 -1.88 -7.98
CA LEU A 807 -24.78 -1.85 -9.46
C LEU A 807 -25.08 -0.48 -10.10
N VAL A 808 -25.66 0.46 -9.36
CA VAL A 808 -26.00 1.82 -9.86
C VAL A 808 -24.92 2.83 -9.48
N GLY A 809 -24.28 2.65 -8.32
CA GLY A 809 -23.19 3.51 -7.86
C GLY A 809 -21.83 3.17 -8.44
N THR A 810 -21.65 1.97 -9.01
CA THR A 810 -20.52 1.54 -9.87
C THR A 810 -20.47 2.38 -11.17
N LYS A 811 -19.68 3.47 -11.22
CA LYS A 811 -19.66 4.48 -12.32
C LYS A 811 -18.33 5.25 -12.42
N PRO A 812 -17.95 5.91 -13.54
CA PRO A 812 -16.80 6.84 -13.60
C PRO A 812 -16.80 7.96 -12.56
N TYR A 813 -15.61 8.28 -12.02
CA TYR A 813 -15.37 9.25 -10.96
C TYR A 813 -14.69 10.56 -11.43
N VAL A 814 -14.01 10.62 -12.59
CA VAL A 814 -13.91 11.87 -13.43
C VAL A 814 -14.86 11.74 -14.58
N THR A 815 -15.35 12.88 -15.01
CA THR A 815 -16.09 13.00 -16.24
C THR A 815 -15.63 14.25 -16.96
N ASP A 816 -15.15 14.05 -18.20
CA ASP A 816 -14.90 15.04 -19.26
C ASP A 816 -13.53 15.75 -19.32
N GLY A 817 -12.65 15.22 -20.18
CA GLY A 817 -11.88 16.05 -21.11
C GLY A 817 -10.49 16.49 -20.67
N VAL A 818 -9.98 15.96 -19.56
CA VAL A 818 -8.56 16.08 -19.26
C VAL A 818 -7.95 14.70 -19.52
N THR A 819 -7.01 14.62 -20.48
CA THR A 819 -6.13 13.45 -20.57
C THR A 819 -5.03 13.72 -19.61
N MET A 820 -4.87 12.69 -18.85
CA MET A 820 -4.44 12.75 -17.52
C MET A 820 -3.92 11.23 -17.51
N THR A 821 -2.65 10.86 -17.17
CA THR A 821 -1.96 9.50 -16.91
C THR A 821 -1.41 8.95 -15.56
N VAL A 822 -2.16 8.10 -14.84
CA VAL A 822 -1.70 7.41 -13.60
C VAL A 822 -0.94 6.06 -13.82
N LEU A 823 0.24 5.84 -13.28
CA LEU A 823 0.94 4.55 -13.34
C LEU A 823 0.54 3.35 -12.40
N SER A 824 0.14 3.54 -11.12
CA SER A 824 -0.11 2.58 -10.00
C SER A 824 -1.28 2.89 -9.03
N LEU A 825 -1.75 1.87 -8.16
CA LEU A 825 -2.66 1.76 -6.95
C LEU A 825 -1.94 1.15 -5.66
N ASP A 826 -1.91 1.81 -4.48
CA ASP A 826 -1.08 1.72 -3.22
C ASP A 826 -2.12 1.70 -1.95
N LEU A 827 -2.30 0.74 -0.89
CA LEU A 827 -3.16 0.57 0.40
C LEU A 827 -2.55 0.96 1.80
N LEU A 828 -3.20 1.88 2.56
CA LEU A 828 -2.85 2.43 3.88
C LEU A 828 -3.87 1.94 4.91
N GLU A 829 -3.39 1.38 6.00
CA GLU A 829 -4.22 1.03 7.14
C GLU A 829 -3.95 2.04 8.28
N LYS A 830 -4.02 3.37 8.00
CA LYS A 830 -3.81 4.39 9.05
C LYS A 830 -4.94 5.36 9.43
N PRO A 831 -5.07 5.63 10.75
CA PRO A 831 -6.10 6.49 11.28
C PRO A 831 -5.83 7.98 11.01
N GLY A 832 -6.81 8.61 10.36
CA GLY A 832 -6.96 10.06 10.19
C GLY A 832 -7.54 10.41 8.83
N LEU A 833 -7.58 9.44 7.92
CA LEU A 833 -8.01 9.69 6.55
C LEU A 833 -9.49 9.71 6.30
N GLY A 834 -10.19 8.80 6.96
CA GLY A 834 -11.61 8.63 6.72
C GLY A 834 -11.86 8.21 5.27
N THR A 835 -12.31 9.15 4.44
CA THR A 835 -12.79 8.85 3.09
C THR A 835 -11.70 8.86 2.00
N ARG A 836 -10.46 8.42 2.32
CA ARG A 836 -9.22 8.87 1.64
C ARG A 836 -8.06 7.77 1.70
N ALA A 837 -7.28 7.52 0.62
CA ALA A 837 -6.02 6.74 0.29
C ALA A 837 -4.90 7.45 -0.66
N LEU A 838 -3.55 7.31 -0.93
CA LEU A 838 -2.78 8.42 -1.69
C LEU A 838 -2.06 8.08 -2.99
N ILE A 839 -2.23 8.84 -4.19
CA ILE A 839 -2.30 8.57 -5.74
C ILE A 839 -1.38 9.06 -6.80
N THR A 840 -1.17 8.42 -7.98
CA THR A 840 -0.16 8.87 -8.97
C THR A 840 -0.62 9.34 -10.52
N LEU A 841 -0.59 10.68 -11.10
CA LEU A 841 -1.26 11.93 -11.87
C LEU A 841 -0.07 12.49 -12.88
N ASP A 842 0.22 12.87 -14.20
CA ASP A 842 0.00 13.21 -15.73
C ASP A 842 -1.07 13.95 -16.64
N ASP A 843 -1.32 15.26 -16.58
CA ASP A 843 -2.30 16.01 -17.42
C ASP A 843 -1.59 16.70 -18.58
N GLY A 844 -0.28 16.53 -18.64
CA GLY A 844 0.51 17.37 -19.50
C GLY A 844 0.78 18.78 -18.99
N VAL A 845 0.27 19.21 -17.83
CA VAL A 845 0.37 20.57 -17.25
C VAL A 845 1.39 20.59 -16.15
N SER A 846 1.02 20.04 -14.99
CA SER A 846 2.01 19.93 -13.96
C SER A 846 2.88 18.81 -14.54
N GLY A 847 2.43 17.61 -15.00
CA GLY A 847 3.33 16.45 -15.29
C GLY A 847 3.16 15.30 -14.32
N VAL A 848 4.01 14.97 -13.36
CA VAL A 848 4.02 13.73 -12.49
C VAL A 848 3.61 14.00 -10.86
N GLU A 849 2.35 14.45 -10.33
CA GLU A 849 1.59 15.21 -9.05
C GLU A 849 1.02 14.79 -7.61
N LEU A 850 1.53 14.81 -6.36
CA LEU A 850 0.80 14.43 -5.10
C LEU A 850 -0.65 15.04 -4.91
N TRP A 851 -1.69 14.21 -4.64
CA TRP A 851 -3.12 14.57 -4.92
C TRP A 851 -4.11 13.79 -4.00
N VAL A 852 -5.20 14.31 -3.35
CA VAL A 852 -6.33 13.60 -2.59
C VAL A 852 -7.75 13.47 -3.23
N VAL A 853 -8.52 12.35 -3.12
CA VAL A 853 -9.94 12.02 -3.52
C VAL A 853 -10.68 11.55 -2.28
N GLY A 854 -11.99 11.54 -2.34
CA GLY A 854 -12.77 10.52 -1.68
C GLY A 854 -14.17 10.63 -2.18
N GLU A 855 -15.10 9.89 -1.63
CA GLU A 855 -16.49 9.97 -2.09
C GLU A 855 -17.11 11.38 -2.08
N ASP A 856 -16.66 12.25 -1.17
CA ASP A 856 -17.06 13.67 -1.07
C ASP A 856 -16.24 14.64 -1.95
N LEU A 857 -15.26 14.14 -2.70
CA LEU A 857 -14.58 14.89 -3.75
C LEU A 857 -15.24 14.61 -5.11
N LEU A 858 -15.39 15.66 -5.91
CA LEU A 858 -16.02 15.58 -7.23
C LEU A 858 -15.07 15.11 -8.33
N ALA A 859 -13.79 15.13 -7.98
CA ALA A 859 -12.66 14.92 -8.84
C ALA A 859 -11.46 14.60 -7.93
N PRO A 860 -10.33 14.26 -8.55
CA PRO A 860 -9.04 14.53 -7.96
C PRO A 860 -8.95 15.92 -7.25
N VAL A 861 -8.15 16.09 -6.16
CA VAL A 861 -7.56 17.37 -5.68
C VAL A 861 -6.00 17.37 -5.60
N GLN A 862 -5.27 18.25 -6.31
CA GLN A 862 -3.80 18.44 -6.19
C GLN A 862 -3.66 18.67 -4.73
N LEU A 863 -2.80 17.95 -4.09
CA LEU A 863 -2.29 18.59 -2.92
C LEU A 863 -1.48 19.80 -3.44
N ALA A 864 -0.69 19.75 -4.55
CA ALA A 864 -0.19 20.91 -5.42
C ALA A 864 1.19 20.73 -6.14
N ASP A 865 1.46 21.42 -7.29
CA ASP A 865 2.69 21.59 -8.19
C ASP A 865 4.07 22.18 -7.65
N LEU A 866 5.20 21.44 -7.42
CA LEU A 866 6.43 22.02 -6.73
C LEU A 866 7.69 22.51 -7.46
N ASN A 867 8.58 21.65 -8.01
CA ASN A 867 9.54 22.14 -8.99
C ASN A 867 8.66 22.31 -10.23
N PRO A 868 8.23 23.56 -10.42
CA PRO A 868 6.95 23.82 -11.04
C PRO A 868 7.02 23.63 -12.55
N GLY A 869 5.89 23.21 -13.13
CA GLY A 869 5.78 22.98 -14.58
C GLY A 869 6.06 21.52 -14.91
N ILE A 870 6.22 21.15 -16.19
CA ILE A 870 6.25 19.77 -16.70
C ILE A 870 7.27 18.78 -16.09
N ALA A 871 8.27 19.39 -15.47
CA ALA A 871 9.61 19.01 -15.08
C ALA A 871 9.46 18.26 -13.73
N PRO A 872 9.71 16.91 -13.53
CA PRO A 872 8.98 15.90 -12.68
C PRO A 872 9.56 14.90 -11.58
N SER A 873 8.69 14.21 -10.78
CA SER A 873 8.89 13.77 -9.36
C SER A 873 9.35 12.45 -8.71
N LEU A 874 9.61 11.40 -9.42
CA LEU A 874 9.76 10.08 -8.84
C LEU A 874 9.20 9.66 -7.41
N PRO A 875 7.98 9.99 -6.92
CA PRO A 875 7.18 8.77 -5.66
C PRO A 875 7.81 7.42 -5.29
N SER A 876 7.55 6.99 -4.05
CA SER A 876 7.18 5.63 -3.66
C SER A 876 6.77 5.65 -2.21
N GLY A 877 5.90 4.75 -1.75
CA GLY A 877 6.05 4.20 -0.38
C GLY A 877 5.48 4.90 0.84
N ALA A 878 4.16 5.04 0.98
CA ALA A 878 3.53 6.12 1.79
C ALA A 878 2.62 5.92 3.03
N THR A 879 2.31 6.89 3.97
CA THR A 879 1.87 6.65 5.41
C THR A 879 0.98 7.59 6.39
N LEU A 880 -0.15 7.38 7.23
CA LEU A 880 -0.99 8.49 7.99
C LEU A 880 -1.10 8.79 9.54
N ALA A 881 -0.86 10.08 9.93
CA ALA A 881 -0.97 10.80 11.23
C ALA A 881 -1.89 11.97 11.17
N GLY A 882 -2.41 12.27 12.37
CA GLY A 882 -2.68 13.61 12.82
C GLY A 882 -3.39 14.30 11.70
N ASP A 883 -2.62 15.13 11.00
CA ASP A 883 -3.10 15.69 9.74
C ASP A 883 -2.07 15.67 8.59
N LEU A 884 -0.86 15.15 8.79
CA LEU A 884 0.21 15.34 7.83
C LEU A 884 0.38 14.17 6.87
N VAL A 885 0.95 14.53 5.72
CA VAL A 885 1.53 13.65 4.73
C VAL A 885 2.99 14.09 4.50
N PHE A 886 3.92 13.18 4.20
CA PHE A 886 5.36 13.26 4.40
C PHE A 886 6.01 12.32 3.37
N PHE A 887 6.32 12.65 2.10
CA PHE A 887 6.74 11.81 0.93
C PHE A 887 8.08 11.86 0.13
N ALA A 888 8.82 10.79 -0.24
CA ALA A 888 10.11 10.84 -1.08
C ALA A 888 10.13 10.76 -2.71
N ALA A 889 10.80 12.07 -2.84
CA ALA A 889 10.68 13.37 -3.82
C ALA A 889 11.44 14.74 -4.00
N ASP A 890 12.11 15.01 -5.10
CA ASP A 890 12.97 16.17 -5.42
C ASP A 890 12.44 17.53 -5.92
N ASP A 891 12.76 18.63 -5.22
CA ASP A 891 12.36 19.98 -5.61
C ASP A 891 13.21 20.54 -6.74
N GLY A 892 14.20 19.77 -7.18
CA GLY A 892 15.24 20.19 -8.09
C GLY A 892 15.91 21.49 -7.66
N VAL A 893 15.86 21.81 -6.37
CA VAL A 893 16.64 22.89 -5.77
C VAL A 893 17.90 22.34 -5.15
N ASN A 894 17.73 21.30 -4.40
CA ASN A 894 18.73 20.94 -3.40
C ASN A 894 18.98 19.43 -3.41
N GLY A 895 18.25 18.70 -4.28
CA GLY A 895 18.32 17.29 -4.60
C GLY A 895 18.36 16.25 -3.48
N ARG A 896 18.27 14.94 -3.82
CA ARG A 896 17.32 14.01 -3.21
C ARG A 896 17.16 14.26 -1.61
N GLU A 897 16.05 14.80 -0.98
CA GLU A 897 15.81 15.86 0.14
C GLU A 897 14.35 15.86 0.85
N LEU A 898 14.02 15.59 2.13
CA LEU A 898 12.62 15.40 2.69
C LEU A 898 11.42 16.48 2.96
N HIS A 899 10.29 16.67 2.18
CA HIS A 899 8.98 17.44 2.38
C HIS A 899 7.60 17.09 3.13
N ALA A 900 6.96 17.86 3.97
CA ALA A 900 5.81 17.48 4.79
C ALA A 900 4.83 18.62 4.77
N LEU A 901 3.54 18.30 4.74
CA LEU A 901 2.45 19.26 4.76
C LEU A 901 1.15 18.53 5.21
N PRO A 902 -0.03 19.19 5.20
CA PRO A 902 -1.27 18.61 5.68
C PRO A 902 -2.20 18.14 4.56
N LEU A 903 -2.78 16.95 4.74
CA LEU A 903 -3.87 16.46 3.90
C LEU A 903 -4.84 17.60 3.62
N PRO A 904 -5.41 17.74 2.42
CA PRO A 904 -6.33 18.81 2.12
C PRO A 904 -7.58 18.46 2.92
N ASP A 905 -7.71 19.13 4.06
CA ASP A 905 -8.98 19.53 4.63
C ASP A 905 -9.68 20.35 3.54
N THR A 906 -10.26 19.64 2.56
CA THR A 906 -11.06 20.20 1.47
C THR A 906 -12.31 20.91 1.99
N GLY A 907 -12.52 20.87 3.31
CA GLY A 907 -13.47 21.73 4.00
C GLY A 907 -14.89 21.37 3.64
N ASN A 908 -15.27 20.10 3.84
CA ASN A 908 -16.64 19.61 3.99
C ASN A 908 -17.71 20.57 3.41
N TRP A 909 -17.79 20.69 2.09
CA TRP A 909 -18.76 21.57 1.46
C TRP A 909 -20.17 21.00 1.71
N LYS A 910 -20.85 21.52 2.73
CA LYS A 910 -22.13 20.97 3.18
C LYS A 910 -23.29 21.81 2.68
N LEU A 911 -23.98 21.32 1.66
CA LEU A 911 -25.24 21.88 1.20
C LEU A 911 -26.41 21.39 2.08
N GLU A 912 -26.54 21.94 3.29
CA GLU A 912 -27.63 21.55 4.19
C GLU A 912 -28.93 22.32 3.89
N LEU A 913 -30.05 21.58 3.78
CA LEU A 913 -31.39 22.16 3.66
C LEU A 913 -31.84 22.76 5.00
N ILE A 914 -31.80 24.10 5.11
CA ILE A 914 -32.11 24.82 6.35
C ILE A 914 -33.49 25.50 6.35
N GLY A 915 -34.26 25.41 5.26
CA GLY A 915 -35.63 25.90 5.21
C GLY A 915 -36.43 25.43 3.98
N VAL A 916 -37.73 25.17 4.15
CA VAL A 916 -38.61 24.74 3.05
C VAL A 916 -39.16 25.93 2.24
N GLY A 917 -39.17 25.79 0.92
CA GLY A 917 -39.69 26.79 -0.02
C GLY A 917 -41.22 26.87 -0.02
N CYS A 918 -41.78 27.89 -0.67
CA CYS A 918 -43.23 28.13 -0.72
C CYS A 918 -43.76 28.66 -2.05
N GLY A 919 -44.99 28.25 -2.40
CA GLY A 919 -45.63 28.61 -3.67
C GLY A 919 -45.29 27.62 -4.80
N ALA A 920 -45.51 28.03 -6.05
CA ALA A 920 -45.39 27.14 -7.20
C ALA A 920 -43.96 26.64 -7.50
N SER A 921 -42.92 27.27 -6.94
CA SER A 921 -41.52 26.86 -7.08
C SER A 921 -40.96 26.22 -5.79
N ALA A 922 -41.82 25.81 -4.84
CA ALA A 922 -41.37 25.26 -3.56
C ALA A 922 -40.50 23.98 -3.66
N GLY A 923 -40.54 23.28 -4.80
CA GLY A 923 -39.69 22.12 -5.11
C GLY A 923 -38.48 22.45 -5.99
N VAL A 924 -38.29 23.70 -6.40
CA VAL A 924 -37.13 24.13 -7.19
C VAL A 924 -35.99 24.44 -6.23
N VAL A 925 -34.97 23.59 -6.23
CA VAL A 925 -33.77 23.76 -5.39
C VAL A 925 -32.73 24.59 -6.16
N PRO A 926 -32.13 25.63 -5.57
CA PRO A 926 -30.99 26.29 -6.17
C PRO A 926 -29.80 25.34 -6.34
N THR A 927 -29.16 25.34 -7.51
CA THR A 927 -27.99 24.50 -7.82
C THR A 927 -26.80 25.35 -8.19
N ILE A 928 -25.65 25.11 -7.55
CA ILE A 928 -24.37 25.69 -7.96
C ILE A 928 -23.86 24.86 -9.15
N ASP A 929 -23.24 25.48 -10.16
CA ASP A 929 -22.64 24.69 -11.25
C ASP A 929 -21.35 23.98 -10.81
N ALA A 930 -20.95 22.94 -11.54
CA ALA A 930 -19.81 22.10 -11.15
C ALA A 930 -18.44 22.79 -11.30
N SER A 931 -18.40 24.05 -11.76
CA SER A 931 -17.17 24.74 -12.19
C SER A 931 -16.66 25.82 -11.22
N GLY A 932 -17.18 25.89 -10.00
CA GLY A 932 -16.76 26.90 -9.04
C GLY A 932 -17.16 26.62 -7.60
N SER A 933 -16.15 26.49 -6.73
CA SER A 933 -16.33 26.54 -5.28
C SER A 933 -16.72 27.97 -4.85
N ALA A 934 -17.52 28.07 -3.80
CA ALA A 934 -17.93 29.36 -3.24
C ALA A 934 -16.82 29.95 -2.36
N THR A 935 -15.77 30.48 -2.98
CA THR A 935 -14.57 31.00 -2.30
C THR A 935 -14.65 32.50 -2.05
N VAL A 936 -14.02 32.99 -0.98
CA VAL A 936 -14.01 34.41 -0.60
C VAL A 936 -13.24 35.28 -1.59
N GLY A 937 -13.98 36.08 -2.36
CA GLY A 937 -13.44 37.04 -3.33
C GLY A 937 -13.73 36.67 -4.78
N ASP A 938 -14.06 35.41 -5.04
CA ASP A 938 -14.34 34.90 -6.38
C ASP A 938 -15.83 34.90 -6.71
N ALA A 939 -16.09 34.69 -8.01
CA ALA A 939 -17.42 34.49 -8.55
C ALA A 939 -17.68 32.99 -8.72
N PHE A 940 -18.83 32.51 -8.25
CA PHE A 940 -19.32 31.15 -8.51
C PHE A 940 -20.70 31.23 -9.18
N LYS A 941 -21.03 30.27 -10.04
CA LYS A 941 -22.26 30.31 -10.82
C LYS A 941 -23.37 29.53 -10.17
N VAL A 942 -24.57 30.12 -10.17
CA VAL A 942 -25.76 29.48 -9.62
C VAL A 942 -26.89 29.49 -10.62
N ALA A 943 -27.60 28.35 -10.69
CA ALA A 943 -28.75 28.13 -11.53
C ALA A 943 -30.01 27.79 -10.71
N LEU A 944 -31.15 28.07 -11.32
CA LEU A 944 -32.49 27.61 -10.95
C LEU A 944 -33.17 27.12 -12.22
N SER A 945 -33.62 25.87 -12.22
CA SER A 945 -34.38 25.25 -13.32
C SER A 945 -35.88 25.17 -12.99
N ASP A 946 -36.70 24.70 -13.93
CA ASP A 946 -38.16 24.50 -13.75
C ASP A 946 -38.96 25.77 -13.32
N LEU A 947 -38.43 26.96 -13.63
CA LEU A 947 -39.13 28.22 -13.44
C LEU A 947 -40.14 28.47 -14.57
N PRO A 948 -41.22 29.25 -14.32
CA PRO A 948 -42.05 29.77 -15.39
C PRO A 948 -41.19 30.58 -16.38
N VAL A 949 -41.41 30.40 -17.69
CA VAL A 949 -40.67 31.11 -18.74
C VAL A 949 -40.81 32.63 -18.57
N ALA A 950 -39.69 33.35 -18.64
CA ALA A 950 -39.60 34.81 -18.44
C ALA A 950 -40.03 35.30 -17.04
N ALA A 951 -39.96 34.45 -16.01
CA ALA A 951 -40.20 34.84 -14.62
C ALA A 951 -39.06 35.72 -14.08
N PRO A 952 -39.34 36.92 -13.54
CA PRO A 952 -38.35 37.70 -12.80
C PRO A 952 -37.93 36.95 -11.53
N THR A 953 -36.62 36.80 -11.36
CA THR A 953 -36.02 35.95 -10.32
C THR A 953 -34.85 36.67 -9.68
N THR A 954 -34.68 36.50 -8.37
CA THR A 954 -33.55 37.04 -7.59
C THR A 954 -32.98 35.96 -6.68
N LEU A 955 -31.66 35.82 -6.67
CA LEU A 955 -30.90 34.99 -5.74
C LEU A 955 -30.25 35.87 -4.67
N PHE A 956 -30.14 35.34 -3.46
CA PHE A 956 -29.67 36.06 -2.28
C PHE A 956 -28.77 35.19 -1.41
N LEU A 957 -27.57 35.69 -1.10
CA LEU A 957 -26.62 35.14 -0.15
C LEU A 957 -26.55 36.07 1.07
N GLY A 958 -26.78 35.55 2.28
CA GLY A 958 -26.86 36.34 3.51
C GLY A 958 -25.72 36.08 4.50
N SER A 959 -25.48 37.01 5.43
CA SER A 959 -24.40 36.91 6.42
C SER A 959 -24.68 36.00 7.64
N GLY A 960 -25.75 35.21 7.64
CA GLY A 960 -26.09 34.29 8.74
C GLY A 960 -27.57 33.86 8.77
N PRO A 961 -27.94 32.76 9.45
CA PRO A 961 -29.24 32.08 9.31
C PRO A 961 -30.41 32.76 10.04
N ALA A 962 -30.66 34.05 9.76
CA ALA A 962 -31.79 34.80 10.29
C ALA A 962 -33.04 34.66 9.41
N PHE A 963 -34.06 33.96 9.90
CA PHE A 963 -35.31 33.70 9.17
C PHE A 963 -36.52 34.41 9.80
N LEU A 964 -37.40 34.97 8.95
CA LEU A 964 -38.74 35.43 9.35
C LEU A 964 -39.79 34.43 8.87
N PRO A 965 -40.53 33.78 9.79
CA PRO A 965 -41.63 32.89 9.41
C PRO A 965 -42.81 33.71 8.85
N LEU A 966 -43.29 33.31 7.68
CA LEU A 966 -44.45 33.90 6.99
C LEU A 966 -45.75 33.10 7.23
N GLY A 967 -45.65 31.92 7.85
CA GLY A 967 -46.77 31.02 8.17
C GLY A 967 -46.87 29.81 7.24
N ALA A 968 -47.68 28.81 7.59
CA ALA A 968 -47.88 27.57 6.83
C ALA A 968 -46.60 26.75 6.48
N GLY A 969 -45.55 26.89 7.28
CA GLY A 969 -44.24 26.26 7.05
C GLY A 969 -43.24 27.15 6.31
N CYS A 970 -43.66 28.33 5.84
CA CYS A 970 -42.83 29.22 5.05
C CYS A 970 -41.93 30.12 5.91
N ALA A 971 -40.68 30.28 5.49
CA ALA A 971 -39.76 31.27 6.03
C ALA A 971 -39.00 31.99 4.91
N ILE A 972 -38.71 33.28 5.13
CA ILE A 972 -37.86 34.11 4.28
C ILE A 972 -36.56 34.42 5.01
N LEU A 973 -35.42 34.35 4.31
CA LEU A 973 -34.14 34.82 4.81
C LEU A 973 -34.13 36.36 4.97
N VAL A 974 -33.63 36.87 6.10
CA VAL A 974 -33.64 38.30 6.47
C VAL A 974 -32.27 38.80 6.94
N ALA A 975 -31.21 38.07 6.60
CA ALA A 975 -29.85 38.49 6.90
C ALA A 975 -29.43 39.72 6.08
N ASP A 976 -28.36 40.37 6.52
CA ASP A 976 -27.70 41.38 5.69
C ASP A 976 -27.14 40.71 4.43
N PRO A 977 -27.37 41.26 3.23
CA PRO A 977 -26.90 40.65 1.98
C PRO A 977 -25.39 40.71 1.87
N LEU A 978 -24.76 39.55 1.67
CA LEU A 978 -23.39 39.44 1.17
C LEU A 978 -23.37 39.61 -0.35
N ALA A 979 -24.28 38.94 -1.05
CA ALA A 979 -24.42 39.03 -2.50
C ALA A 979 -25.88 38.88 -2.94
N VAL A 980 -26.25 39.59 -4.02
CA VAL A 980 -27.60 39.55 -4.62
C VAL A 980 -27.47 39.61 -6.13
N ALA A 981 -28.13 38.71 -6.85
CA ALA A 981 -28.21 38.71 -8.30
C ALA A 981 -29.67 38.61 -8.76
N SER A 982 -30.05 39.37 -9.78
CA SER A 982 -31.42 39.37 -10.32
C SER A 982 -31.44 39.28 -11.84
N GLY A 983 -32.47 38.64 -12.38
CA GLY A 983 -32.73 38.60 -13.81
C GLY A 983 -34.07 37.98 -14.14
N THR A 984 -34.16 37.34 -15.30
CA THR A 984 -35.37 36.63 -15.76
C THR A 984 -34.97 35.25 -16.26
N SER A 985 -35.78 34.22 -15.99
CA SER A 985 -35.59 32.90 -16.57
C SER A 985 -35.75 32.92 -18.10
N ASP A 986 -35.00 32.05 -18.76
CA ASP A 986 -34.95 31.94 -20.21
C ASP A 986 -36.14 31.17 -20.80
N GLY A 987 -36.04 30.86 -22.10
CA GLY A 987 -37.05 30.09 -22.84
C GLY A 987 -37.22 28.63 -22.40
N ALA A 988 -36.25 28.07 -21.67
CA ALA A 988 -36.28 26.72 -21.12
C ALA A 988 -36.76 26.69 -19.65
N GLY A 989 -37.01 27.85 -19.03
CA GLY A 989 -37.36 27.96 -17.61
C GLY A 989 -36.16 27.96 -16.68
N THR A 990 -34.97 28.29 -17.19
CA THR A 990 -33.74 28.33 -16.39
C THR A 990 -33.31 29.78 -16.13
N PHE A 991 -32.92 30.10 -14.90
CA PHE A 991 -32.21 31.33 -14.55
C PHE A 991 -30.82 30.96 -14.03
N SER A 992 -29.76 31.52 -14.63
CA SER A 992 -28.37 31.26 -14.25
C SER A 992 -27.58 32.57 -14.17
N VAL A 993 -26.73 32.71 -13.16
CA VAL A 993 -25.98 33.94 -12.89
C VAL A 993 -24.75 33.68 -12.03
N ASP A 994 -23.70 34.48 -12.24
CA ASP A 994 -22.51 34.48 -11.39
C ASP A 994 -22.76 35.34 -10.14
N LEU A 995 -22.43 34.80 -8.96
CA LEU A 995 -22.51 35.46 -7.66
C LEU A 995 -21.10 35.63 -7.08
N VAL A 996 -20.73 36.87 -6.77
CA VAL A 996 -19.41 37.21 -6.22
C VAL A 996 -19.47 37.24 -4.70
N VAL A 997 -18.65 36.43 -4.03
CA VAL A 997 -18.49 36.50 -2.57
C VAL A 997 -17.58 37.69 -2.23
N PRO A 998 -17.96 38.61 -1.31
CA PRO A 998 -17.09 39.72 -0.94
C PRO A 998 -15.76 39.26 -0.35
N ALA A 999 -14.64 39.79 -0.83
CA ALA A 999 -13.29 39.52 -0.34
C ALA A 999 -13.05 40.03 1.10
N MET A 1000 -13.65 39.38 2.08
CA MET A 1000 -13.52 39.65 3.50
C MET A 1000 -12.99 38.40 4.19
N GLY A 1001 -11.72 38.37 4.60
CA GLY A 1001 -11.08 37.18 5.21
C GLY A 1001 -11.77 36.61 6.46
N ALA A 1002 -12.69 37.37 7.09
CA ALA A 1002 -13.54 36.88 8.18
C ALA A 1002 -14.75 36.02 7.71
N LEU A 1003 -14.90 35.80 6.41
CA LEU A 1003 -15.94 34.95 5.80
C LEU A 1003 -15.42 33.57 5.39
N ALA A 1004 -14.10 33.37 5.33
CA ALA A 1004 -13.49 32.07 5.03
C ALA A 1004 -13.84 31.07 6.16
N GLY A 1005 -14.28 29.87 5.78
CA GLY A 1005 -14.72 28.83 6.71
C GLY A 1005 -16.05 29.16 7.43
N VAL A 1006 -16.86 30.10 6.93
CA VAL A 1006 -18.14 30.46 7.55
C VAL A 1006 -19.33 29.94 6.74
N GLU A 1007 -20.27 29.27 7.41
CA GLU A 1007 -21.55 28.89 6.82
C GLU A 1007 -22.47 30.10 6.62
N VAL A 1008 -22.90 30.31 5.38
CA VAL A 1008 -23.79 31.40 4.96
C VAL A 1008 -25.05 30.86 4.28
N PRO A 1009 -26.25 31.37 4.61
CA PRO A 1009 -27.49 30.92 3.99
C PRO A 1009 -27.74 31.53 2.62
N PHE A 1010 -28.44 30.76 1.80
CA PHE A 1010 -28.72 31.04 0.40
C PHE A 1010 -30.18 30.74 0.02
N GLN A 1011 -30.87 31.66 -0.67
CA GLN A 1011 -32.29 31.48 -1.07
C GLN A 1011 -32.64 32.25 -2.36
N GLY A 1012 -33.58 31.69 -3.14
CA GLY A 1012 -34.15 32.28 -4.35
C GLY A 1012 -35.59 32.80 -4.21
N PHE A 1013 -35.87 33.87 -4.95
CA PHE A 1013 -37.12 34.61 -4.99
C PHE A 1013 -37.66 34.67 -6.42
N VAL A 1014 -38.87 34.17 -6.65
CA VAL A 1014 -39.55 34.25 -7.96
C VAL A 1014 -40.72 35.22 -7.83
N PHE A 1015 -40.71 36.29 -8.61
CA PHE A 1015 -41.74 37.32 -8.59
C PHE A 1015 -42.86 37.01 -9.60
N ASP A 1016 -44.11 37.09 -9.16
CA ASP A 1016 -45.29 37.04 -10.03
C ASP A 1016 -46.08 38.34 -9.83
N PRO A 1017 -46.31 39.15 -10.88
CA PRO A 1017 -47.13 40.35 -10.79
C PRO A 1017 -48.56 40.13 -10.27
N GLY A 1018 -49.07 38.89 -10.31
CA GLY A 1018 -50.36 38.48 -9.74
C GLY A 1018 -50.30 37.86 -8.34
N GLY A 1019 -49.11 37.77 -7.72
CA GLY A 1019 -48.84 37.01 -6.50
C GLY A 1019 -49.54 37.51 -5.23
N ALA A 1020 -49.92 36.58 -4.36
CA ALA A 1020 -50.77 36.84 -3.19
C ALA A 1020 -50.08 37.60 -2.02
N VAL A 1021 -48.74 37.74 -2.05
CA VAL A 1021 -47.95 38.36 -0.98
C VAL A 1021 -46.97 39.36 -1.58
N LEU A 1022 -47.36 40.65 -1.65
CA LEU A 1022 -46.48 41.76 -2.04
C LEU A 1022 -45.77 41.62 -3.41
N GLY A 1023 -46.32 40.84 -4.36
CA GLY A 1023 -45.73 40.60 -5.67
C GLY A 1023 -44.71 39.46 -5.73
N LEU A 1024 -44.45 38.77 -4.61
CA LEU A 1024 -43.76 37.50 -4.59
C LEU A 1024 -44.72 36.41 -5.08
N GLY A 1025 -44.27 35.63 -6.07
CA GLY A 1025 -44.99 34.48 -6.60
C GLY A 1025 -44.64 33.20 -5.86
N ALA A 1026 -43.35 32.99 -5.60
CA ALA A 1026 -42.82 31.83 -4.91
C ALA A 1026 -41.42 32.06 -4.31
N LEU A 1027 -41.04 31.20 -3.37
CA LEU A 1027 -39.75 31.13 -2.67
C LEU A 1027 -39.17 29.73 -2.86
N THR A 1028 -37.88 29.63 -3.20
CA THR A 1028 -37.17 28.34 -3.18
C THR A 1028 -36.89 27.91 -1.73
N PRO A 1029 -36.50 26.64 -1.50
CA PRO A 1029 -35.87 26.26 -0.25
C PRO A 1029 -34.63 27.12 0.04
N ALA A 1030 -34.31 27.24 1.33
CA ALA A 1030 -33.09 27.89 1.79
C ALA A 1030 -32.03 26.82 2.09
N LEU A 1031 -30.81 27.06 1.63
CA LEU A 1031 -29.64 26.18 1.79
C LEU A 1031 -28.59 26.87 2.66
N SER A 1032 -27.75 26.10 3.34
CA SER A 1032 -26.47 26.57 3.90
C SER A 1032 -25.35 26.31 2.89
N ILE A 1033 -24.37 27.20 2.82
CA ILE A 1033 -23.14 27.06 2.02
C ILE A 1033 -21.96 27.44 2.90
N LEU A 1034 -20.98 26.54 3.06
CA LEU A 1034 -19.68 26.89 3.65
C LEU A 1034 -18.84 27.63 2.60
N LEU A 1035 -18.21 28.74 2.99
CA LEU A 1035 -17.32 29.48 2.07
C LEU A 1035 -15.87 29.03 2.20
N GLY A 1036 -15.25 28.68 1.07
CA GLY A 1036 -13.80 28.43 0.99
C GLY A 1036 -12.97 29.70 1.22
N SER A 1037 -11.70 29.50 1.60
CA SER A 1037 -10.71 30.57 1.85
C SER A 1037 -10.22 31.28 0.59
#